data_AF-A0A423IX34-F1
#
_entry.id   AF-A0A423IX34-F1
#
_cell.length_a   1.000
_cell.length_b   1.000
_cell.length_c   1.000
_cell.angle_alpha   90.00
_cell.angle_beta   90.00
_cell.angle_gamma   90.00
#
_symmetry.space_group_name_H-M   'P 1'
#
loop_
_entity.id
_entity.type
_entity.pdbx_description
1 polymer ?
#
loop_
_entity_poly.entity_id
_entity_poly.type
_entity_poly.pdbx_seq_one_letter_code
_entity_poly.pdbx_strand_id
1 'polypeptide(L)'
;MSPPPTSDPTVVHTSSFQFPVRKAGGAQFKDADELFGALEAETSGHYLLGNHKFWHGGIHISNKSAPQCVRDEPVRCIGDGVVVAYRLNKDYLTSTFEGASATEILKYSSSFCLVRHDYKSPANTEVTPNTYNELTLYSLYMHLLPFDQYPTPPEEAPTPRIKMVAEGFKARSDVRDAVGCIEYGGISAGTEIEIIEEHSDGIHAKGKLFKGTVGDRTEGQEFWFAYKKDGVAYPKTGGGPSWISVPLPERTKPGYWQGKVKAAVTASGLTLRKPPASLTHGAQAGGPIGEGLVLCTNSIVEFDSGKVLNLKLGAKTLRMAECTFIPSTSGPATGLKNQALPVPPTFWACVDDVAPNRFVDWRELMPTDFERVVPRDTAIKAGDPIGYLGLNETLASSTGGVVGKHQVHIEIFSADSRIEEFLKNKAGVKQGKQYIHLPAATILTKKAPGTGMIELSNEHFIELAKAVPFKDTVEWYEITVVDQGESKTGLLKKDAAKFLSQHDWEKLGFRVVKESNPNSDGFLDPDDMPDFFKALYNDLDKFGNNDGKVTPEDLPCALKNVEMREHWSKFIAHHPTEWKDDADTPKWSRLKNILEDSPKVLEHEKERINSLIFWNDPVLQSKQLGDGLIWHFHPIAFLGNSIGSGGKIKITVGMLKKVFDKLRNSSEKDELLKEIASQINENCEKYKLDTVLRLSHFFAQVRQEIGSKCAVEEDFTYSVQGLKGTFGYFAHHPDEAATYGYPGQTKYVSHPNQIAIANRAYGSRLGNGSIASGEGWKYRGRGLKHLTGKSNYNAFKTYHKDFWGEDVDFVGSPDLLHTQYKYSVRSGIYFWLKNNLAVEADKGDARENVDAITRIINRDTDSYGKRWDHFKRIYKVEKIFEDI
;
A
#
# COMPACT_ATOMS: atom_id res chain seq x y z
N MET A 1 -7.16 24.36 -34.80
CA MET A 1 -7.90 23.51 -33.85
C MET A 1 -7.63 22.08 -34.23
N SER A 2 -6.73 21.42 -33.51
CA SER A 2 -6.42 20.00 -33.71
C SER A 2 -7.37 19.15 -32.85
N PRO A 3 -7.81 17.98 -33.34
CA PRO A 3 -8.74 17.12 -32.60
C PRO A 3 -8.10 16.63 -31.29
N PRO A 4 -8.90 16.31 -30.26
CA PRO A 4 -8.38 15.82 -28.99
C PRO A 4 -7.63 14.49 -29.22
N PRO A 5 -6.50 14.29 -28.53
CA PRO A 5 -5.73 13.06 -28.68
C PRO A 5 -6.58 11.86 -28.25
N THR A 6 -6.67 10.89 -29.16
CA THR A 6 -7.26 9.57 -28.92
C THR A 6 -6.52 8.88 -27.78
N SER A 7 -7.30 8.29 -26.86
CA SER A 7 -6.87 7.64 -25.63
C SER A 7 -5.72 6.64 -25.81
N ASP A 8 -4.60 6.93 -25.17
CA ASP A 8 -3.45 6.04 -24.96
C ASP A 8 -3.76 4.94 -23.92
N PRO A 9 -2.95 3.86 -23.84
CA PRO A 9 -3.35 2.56 -23.27
C PRO A 9 -3.76 2.65 -21.79
N THR A 10 -5.00 2.24 -21.50
CA THR A 10 -5.55 2.02 -20.14
C THR A 10 -5.10 3.03 -19.09
N VAL A 11 -5.70 4.23 -19.10
CA VAL A 11 -5.55 5.23 -18.02
C VAL A 11 -5.91 4.57 -16.69
N VAL A 12 -4.89 4.26 -15.88
CA VAL A 12 -5.08 3.78 -14.52
C VAL A 12 -5.40 4.99 -13.66
N HIS A 13 -6.68 5.20 -13.38
CA HIS A 13 -7.08 6.22 -12.40
C HIS A 13 -6.45 5.91 -11.04
N THR A 14 -5.96 6.94 -10.36
CA THR A 14 -5.35 6.75 -9.04
C THR A 14 -6.39 6.25 -8.05
N SER A 15 -6.27 4.98 -7.66
CA SER A 15 -7.25 4.29 -6.82
C SER A 15 -6.90 4.28 -5.33
N SER A 16 -5.64 4.59 -4.98
CA SER A 16 -5.16 4.69 -3.61
C SER A 16 -3.87 5.50 -3.51
N PHE A 17 -3.65 6.13 -2.35
CA PHE A 17 -2.41 6.80 -1.97
C PHE A 17 -1.77 6.12 -0.75
N GLN A 18 -0.45 6.28 -0.57
CA GLN A 18 0.35 5.85 0.57
C GLN A 18 1.48 6.85 0.84
N PHE A 19 2.06 6.81 2.04
CA PHE A 19 3.27 7.59 2.33
C PHE A 19 4.49 7.04 1.56
N PRO A 20 5.43 7.91 1.17
CA PRO A 20 6.59 7.54 0.34
C PRO A 20 7.63 6.70 1.07
N VAL A 21 7.56 6.62 2.40
CA VAL A 21 8.47 5.83 3.23
C VAL A 21 7.69 5.04 4.27
N ARG A 22 8.28 3.93 4.72
CA ARG A 22 7.75 3.06 5.77
C ARG A 22 8.63 3.12 7.00
N LYS A 23 8.09 2.71 8.16
CA LYS A 23 8.89 2.53 9.38
C LYS A 23 9.91 1.42 9.21
N ALA A 24 10.89 1.36 10.13
CA ALA A 24 11.72 0.18 10.28
C ALA A 24 10.84 -1.08 10.40
N GLY A 25 11.20 -2.15 9.70
CA GLY A 25 10.39 -3.39 9.63
C GLY A 25 9.26 -3.38 8.60
N GLY A 26 9.08 -2.30 7.84
CA GLY A 26 8.25 -2.27 6.64
C GLY A 26 6.76 -1.97 6.86
N ALA A 27 6.37 -1.52 8.06
CA ALA A 27 5.01 -1.08 8.37
C ALA A 27 4.74 0.37 7.91
N GLN A 28 3.49 0.68 7.55
CA GLN A 28 3.08 2.04 7.21
C GLN A 28 3.04 2.95 8.44
N PHE A 29 3.20 4.25 8.21
CA PHE A 29 2.83 5.27 9.20
C PHE A 29 1.31 5.28 9.35
N LYS A 30 0.84 5.40 10.58
CA LYS A 30 -0.56 5.42 10.99
C LYS A 30 -1.31 6.58 10.36
N ASP A 31 -0.71 7.77 10.39
CA ASP A 31 -1.28 9.01 9.89
C ASP A 31 -0.16 10.01 9.55
N ALA A 32 -0.57 11.18 9.04
CA ALA A 32 0.37 12.25 8.68
C ALA A 32 1.11 12.80 9.91
N ASP A 33 0.47 12.82 11.09
CA ASP A 33 1.08 13.32 12.32
C ASP A 33 2.26 12.45 12.77
N GLU A 34 2.14 11.12 12.66
CA GLU A 34 3.26 10.20 12.95
C GLU A 34 4.45 10.44 12.00
N LEU A 35 4.18 10.65 10.70
CA LEU A 35 5.25 10.93 9.74
C LEU A 35 5.86 12.32 9.92
N PHE A 36 5.05 13.34 10.21
CA PHE A 36 5.58 14.66 10.56
C PHE A 36 6.48 14.60 11.79
N GLY A 37 6.12 13.81 12.81
CA GLY A 37 6.98 13.59 13.97
C GLY A 37 8.34 12.98 13.61
N ALA A 38 8.42 12.12 12.60
CA ALA A 38 9.70 11.61 12.09
C ALA A 38 10.50 12.69 11.34
N LEU A 39 9.82 13.59 10.61
CA LEU A 39 10.44 14.68 9.88
C LEU A 39 10.99 15.80 10.78
N GLU A 40 10.62 15.87 12.05
CA GLU A 40 11.22 16.80 13.02
C GLU A 40 12.74 16.59 13.21
N ALA A 41 13.28 15.46 12.75
CA ALA A 41 14.71 15.18 12.72
C ALA A 41 15.45 15.85 11.55
N GLU A 42 14.72 16.38 10.56
CA GLU A 42 15.30 17.08 9.42
C GLU A 42 15.72 18.51 9.81
N THR A 43 16.89 18.92 9.34
CA THR A 43 17.43 20.26 9.60
C THR A 43 17.36 21.18 8.38
N SER A 44 16.99 20.65 7.21
CA SER A 44 16.94 21.40 5.95
C SER A 44 16.06 20.69 4.92
N GLY A 45 15.73 21.40 3.82
CA GLY A 45 14.90 20.86 2.74
C GLY A 45 13.42 20.81 3.10
N HIS A 46 12.92 21.87 3.73
CA HIS A 46 11.52 22.00 4.11
C HIS A 46 10.72 22.73 3.02
N TYR A 47 9.50 22.30 2.77
CA TYR A 47 8.51 23.07 2.01
C TYR A 47 8.17 24.34 2.82
N LEU A 48 8.13 25.58 2.32
CA LEU A 48 8.24 26.13 0.96
C LEU A 48 9.52 26.95 0.73
N LEU A 49 10.40 26.99 1.72
CA LEU A 49 11.56 27.89 1.75
C LEU A 49 12.86 27.09 1.75
N GLY A 50 13.66 27.31 0.71
CA GLY A 50 15.07 26.95 0.65
C GLY A 50 15.98 28.09 1.13
N ASN A 51 17.29 27.81 1.22
CA ASN A 51 18.33 28.78 1.58
C ASN A 51 18.16 30.11 0.84
N HIS A 52 18.44 31.24 1.47
CA HIS A 52 18.31 32.57 0.85
C HIS A 52 16.92 32.89 0.28
N LYS A 53 15.85 32.26 0.80
CA LYS A 53 14.45 32.43 0.36
C LYS A 53 14.19 31.92 -1.06
N PHE A 54 14.86 30.86 -1.49
CA PHE A 54 14.44 30.13 -2.69
C PHE A 54 13.07 29.49 -2.48
N TRP A 55 12.24 29.49 -3.52
CA TRP A 55 11.09 28.60 -3.56
C TRP A 55 11.56 27.15 -3.54
N HIS A 56 11.06 26.37 -2.59
CA HIS A 56 11.39 24.95 -2.47
C HIS A 56 10.12 24.10 -2.64
N GLY A 57 10.03 23.40 -3.77
CA GLY A 57 8.79 22.77 -4.26
C GLY A 57 8.37 21.48 -3.53
N GLY A 58 9.21 20.99 -2.62
CA GLY A 58 9.07 19.68 -2.00
C GLY A 58 9.63 19.59 -0.59
N ILE A 59 9.91 18.36 -0.17
CA ILE A 59 10.55 18.05 1.11
C ILE A 59 11.72 17.11 0.92
N HIS A 60 12.70 17.17 1.81
CA HIS A 60 13.75 16.18 1.91
C HIS A 60 13.37 15.13 2.95
N ILE A 61 13.62 13.86 2.63
CA ILE A 61 13.63 12.76 3.59
C ILE A 61 15.04 12.20 3.61
N SER A 62 15.71 12.25 4.76
CA SER A 62 17.09 11.80 4.90
C SER A 62 17.25 10.57 5.78
N ASN A 63 18.47 10.08 5.91
CA ASN A 63 18.83 9.03 6.85
C ASN A 63 18.66 9.44 8.34
N LYS A 64 18.25 10.68 8.65
CA LYS A 64 17.85 11.09 9.99
C LYS A 64 16.40 10.72 10.30
N SER A 65 15.47 10.99 9.40
CA SER A 65 14.04 10.66 9.57
C SER A 65 13.68 9.24 9.11
N ALA A 66 14.42 8.70 8.11
CA ALA A 66 14.18 7.38 7.54
C ALA A 66 15.49 6.59 7.29
N PRO A 67 16.27 6.25 8.32
CA PRO A 67 17.55 5.52 8.18
C PRO A 67 17.40 4.18 7.44
N GLN A 68 16.28 3.49 7.63
CA GLN A 68 15.94 2.25 6.91
C GLN A 68 15.90 2.44 5.38
N CYS A 69 15.63 3.67 4.89
CA CYS A 69 15.56 3.96 3.47
C CYS A 69 16.92 4.03 2.76
N VAL A 70 18.01 3.93 3.50
CA VAL A 70 19.35 3.76 2.94
C VAL A 70 19.52 2.37 2.33
N ARG A 71 18.87 1.33 2.89
CA ARG A 71 19.10 -0.06 2.44
C ARG A 71 17.93 -1.02 2.64
N ASP A 72 17.31 -1.00 3.81
CA ASP A 72 16.40 -2.08 4.24
C ASP A 72 15.00 -1.92 3.64
N GLU A 73 14.53 -0.69 3.50
CA GLU A 73 13.22 -0.36 2.91
C GLU A 73 13.41 0.60 1.73
N PRO A 74 12.76 0.41 0.59
CA PRO A 74 12.82 1.39 -0.48
C PRO A 74 11.95 2.62 -0.15
N VAL A 75 12.28 3.76 -0.74
CA VAL A 75 11.32 4.83 -1.03
C VAL A 75 10.29 4.27 -2.00
N ARG A 76 9.01 4.60 -1.80
CA ARG A 76 7.87 3.97 -2.48
C ARG A 76 7.02 4.97 -3.24
N CYS A 77 6.35 4.47 -4.27
CA CYS A 77 5.44 5.25 -5.07
C CYS A 77 4.23 5.67 -4.22
N ILE A 78 3.88 6.95 -4.24
CA ILE A 78 2.84 7.50 -3.37
C ILE A 78 1.44 7.12 -3.82
N GLY A 79 1.25 6.73 -5.08
CA GLY A 79 -0.07 6.53 -5.66
C GLY A 79 -0.01 5.68 -6.91
N ASP A 80 -1.13 5.07 -7.28
CA ASP A 80 -1.26 4.44 -8.59
C ASP A 80 -1.02 5.48 -9.69
N GLY A 81 -0.24 5.10 -10.70
CA GLY A 81 0.13 6.01 -11.78
C GLY A 81 0.94 5.35 -12.88
N VAL A 82 1.64 6.18 -13.65
CA VAL A 82 2.53 5.77 -14.73
C VAL A 82 3.86 6.48 -14.56
N VAL A 83 4.96 5.74 -14.50
CA VAL A 83 6.30 6.32 -14.61
C VAL A 83 6.44 6.87 -16.01
N VAL A 84 6.55 8.20 -16.12
CA VAL A 84 6.62 8.93 -17.40
C VAL A 84 8.04 9.21 -17.85
N ALA A 85 8.97 9.32 -16.89
CA ALA A 85 10.39 9.47 -17.14
C ALA A 85 11.20 9.08 -15.92
N TYR A 86 12.46 8.72 -16.13
CA TYR A 86 13.44 8.57 -15.06
C TYR A 86 14.83 8.91 -15.57
N ARG A 87 15.76 9.21 -14.66
CA ARG A 87 17.20 9.27 -14.91
C ARG A 87 17.88 8.35 -13.90
N LEU A 88 18.84 7.56 -14.35
CA LEU A 88 19.61 6.67 -13.48
C LEU A 88 21.10 6.94 -13.68
N ASN A 89 21.79 7.30 -12.61
CA ASN A 89 23.24 7.38 -12.64
C ASN A 89 23.82 5.96 -12.53
N LYS A 90 24.92 5.71 -13.23
CA LYS A 90 25.65 4.44 -13.09
C LYS A 90 26.28 4.34 -11.71
N ASP A 91 27.00 5.38 -11.33
CA ASP A 91 27.57 5.59 -10.01
C ASP A 91 27.33 7.05 -9.59
N TYR A 92 27.75 7.46 -8.40
CA TYR A 92 27.67 8.85 -7.97
C TYR A 92 28.41 9.78 -8.94
N LEU A 93 27.76 10.89 -9.28
CA LEU A 93 28.40 12.00 -9.96
C LEU A 93 29.32 12.71 -8.98
N THR A 94 30.37 13.33 -9.51
CA THR A 94 31.33 14.08 -8.71
C THR A 94 31.47 15.51 -9.21
N SER A 95 31.54 16.45 -8.29
CA SER A 95 31.92 17.85 -8.54
C SER A 95 33.16 18.18 -7.71
N THR A 96 34.08 18.96 -8.29
CA THR A 96 35.34 19.32 -7.64
C THR A 96 35.27 20.76 -7.12
N PHE A 97 35.85 21.00 -5.95
CA PHE A 97 35.97 22.35 -5.39
C PHE A 97 37.39 22.58 -4.86
N GLU A 98 38.04 23.64 -5.35
CA GLU A 98 39.36 24.05 -4.86
C GLU A 98 39.24 24.91 -3.59
N GLY A 99 39.20 24.23 -2.45
CA GLY A 99 39.20 24.85 -1.13
C GLY A 99 40.54 25.49 -0.76
N ALA A 100 40.58 26.12 0.42
CA ALA A 100 41.76 26.84 0.90
C ALA A 100 42.91 25.90 1.30
N SER A 101 42.61 24.66 1.69
CA SER A 101 43.60 23.69 2.19
C SER A 101 43.73 22.44 1.33
N ALA A 102 42.67 22.05 0.62
CA ALA A 102 42.64 20.87 -0.22
C ALA A 102 41.61 21.03 -1.34
N THR A 103 41.79 20.25 -2.41
CA THR A 103 40.76 20.04 -3.42
C THR A 103 39.78 19.00 -2.90
N GLU A 104 38.51 19.39 -2.79
CA GLU A 104 37.42 18.53 -2.36
C GLU A 104 36.75 17.87 -3.58
N ILE A 105 36.38 16.60 -3.45
CA ILE A 105 35.58 15.88 -4.44
C ILE A 105 34.27 15.51 -3.77
N LEU A 106 33.19 16.17 -4.18
CA LEU A 106 31.86 15.99 -3.61
C LEU A 106 31.04 15.05 -4.49
N LYS A 107 30.39 14.06 -3.87
CA LYS A 107 29.53 13.09 -4.50
C LYS A 107 28.06 13.47 -4.41
N TYR A 108 27.34 13.31 -5.50
CA TYR A 108 25.89 13.51 -5.53
C TYR A 108 25.22 12.59 -6.53
N SER A 109 23.90 12.49 -6.43
CA SER A 109 23.05 11.78 -7.41
C SER A 109 22.09 12.76 -8.08
N SER A 110 22.00 12.66 -9.40
CA SER A 110 20.94 13.30 -10.21
C SER A 110 19.90 12.28 -10.67
N SER A 111 19.94 11.05 -10.14
CA SER A 111 18.96 10.02 -10.45
C SER A 111 17.58 10.45 -9.96
N PHE A 112 16.57 10.28 -10.82
CA PHE A 112 15.20 10.59 -10.46
C PHE A 112 14.19 9.64 -11.09
N CYS A 113 13.00 9.59 -10.49
CA CYS A 113 11.82 9.00 -11.07
C CYS A 113 10.68 10.02 -11.06
N LEU A 114 9.99 10.16 -12.19
CA LEU A 114 8.82 11.02 -12.34
C LEU A 114 7.60 10.17 -12.66
N VAL A 115 6.56 10.28 -11.83
CA VAL A 115 5.33 9.50 -11.95
C VAL A 115 4.16 10.44 -12.20
N ARG A 116 3.35 10.18 -13.23
CA ARG A 116 2.07 10.84 -13.45
C ARG A 116 0.95 10.06 -12.78
N HIS A 117 0.07 10.78 -12.10
CA HIS A 117 -1.12 10.28 -11.43
C HIS A 117 -2.35 10.95 -12.02
N ASP A 118 -3.22 10.17 -12.63
CA ASP A 118 -4.49 10.67 -13.16
C ASP A 118 -5.57 10.44 -12.08
N TYR A 119 -5.71 11.42 -11.18
CA TYR A 119 -6.64 11.33 -10.06
C TYR A 119 -8.08 11.51 -10.53
N LYS A 120 -8.95 10.64 -10.01
CA LYS A 120 -10.39 10.72 -10.15
C LYS A 120 -11.03 10.35 -8.83
N SER A 121 -11.83 11.25 -8.26
CA SER A 121 -12.59 10.96 -7.04
C SER A 121 -13.58 9.82 -7.28
N PRO A 122 -14.18 9.26 -6.22
CA PRO A 122 -15.39 8.47 -6.39
C PRO A 122 -16.51 9.29 -7.06
N ALA A 123 -17.47 8.59 -7.66
CA ALA A 123 -18.65 9.23 -8.23
C ALA A 123 -19.44 9.93 -7.13
N ASN A 124 -19.83 11.18 -7.36
CA ASN A 124 -20.84 11.81 -6.52
C ASN A 124 -22.16 11.03 -6.62
N THR A 125 -22.82 10.86 -5.49
CA THR A 125 -24.10 10.15 -5.35
C THR A 125 -25.25 11.07 -4.94
N GLU A 126 -24.97 12.31 -4.55
CA GLU A 126 -25.94 13.19 -3.87
C GLU A 126 -26.28 14.45 -4.68
N VAL A 127 -25.30 15.34 -4.91
CA VAL A 127 -25.57 16.68 -5.49
C VAL A 127 -25.85 16.60 -7.00
N THR A 128 -24.98 15.92 -7.73
CA THR A 128 -25.12 15.66 -9.16
C THR A 128 -24.57 14.26 -9.41
N PRO A 129 -25.44 13.23 -9.45
CA PRO A 129 -24.99 11.86 -9.58
C PRO A 129 -24.07 11.64 -10.78
N ASN A 130 -23.03 10.83 -10.61
CA ASN A 130 -22.03 10.50 -11.63
C ASN A 130 -21.13 11.66 -12.09
N THR A 131 -20.95 12.70 -11.28
CA THR A 131 -19.87 13.68 -11.45
C THR A 131 -18.65 13.32 -10.59
N TYR A 132 -17.47 13.85 -10.97
CA TYR A 132 -16.18 13.52 -10.35
C TYR A 132 -15.32 14.77 -10.21
N ASN A 133 -14.49 14.83 -9.16
CA ASN A 133 -13.34 15.72 -9.15
C ASN A 133 -12.18 14.99 -9.84
N GLU A 134 -11.51 15.67 -10.75
CA GLU A 134 -10.40 15.12 -11.52
C GLU A 134 -9.21 16.08 -11.47
N LEU A 135 -8.01 15.53 -11.41
CA LEU A 135 -6.77 16.30 -11.41
C LEU A 135 -5.63 15.42 -11.93
N THR A 136 -4.81 15.94 -12.83
CA THR A 136 -3.53 15.30 -13.16
C THR A 136 -2.43 15.82 -12.24
N LEU A 137 -1.78 14.91 -11.53
CA LEU A 137 -0.72 15.17 -10.56
C LEU A 137 0.56 14.48 -11.01
N TYR A 138 1.69 14.96 -10.52
CA TYR A 138 2.98 14.32 -10.67
C TYR A 138 3.66 14.17 -9.32
N SER A 139 4.38 13.07 -9.14
CA SER A 139 5.35 12.93 -8.04
C SER A 139 6.75 12.77 -8.60
N LEU A 140 7.66 13.61 -8.09
CA LEU A 140 9.08 13.59 -8.42
C LEU A 140 9.85 13.04 -7.22
N TYR A 141 10.77 12.12 -7.49
CA TYR A 141 11.70 11.56 -6.51
C TYR A 141 13.12 11.78 -7.02
N MET A 142 13.81 12.78 -6.48
CA MET A 142 15.14 13.22 -6.92
C MET A 142 16.22 12.79 -5.91
N HIS A 143 17.45 12.62 -6.39
CA HIS A 143 18.62 12.15 -5.61
C HIS A 143 18.54 10.66 -5.20
N LEU A 144 17.98 9.81 -6.05
CA LEU A 144 17.87 8.37 -5.78
C LEU A 144 19.25 7.67 -5.86
N LEU A 145 19.41 6.54 -5.17
CA LEU A 145 20.63 5.73 -5.19
C LEU A 145 21.05 5.31 -6.63
N PRO A 146 22.33 5.51 -7.03
CA PRO A 146 22.86 5.04 -8.32
C PRO A 146 22.88 3.51 -8.46
N PHE A 147 22.95 3.02 -9.71
CA PHE A 147 22.82 1.59 -10.03
C PHE A 147 23.90 0.70 -9.40
N ASP A 148 25.18 1.07 -9.54
CA ASP A 148 26.32 0.26 -9.05
C ASP A 148 26.36 0.20 -7.52
N GLN A 149 25.57 1.04 -6.84
CA GLN A 149 25.44 1.07 -5.38
C GLN A 149 24.29 0.19 -4.86
N TYR A 150 23.51 -0.49 -5.72
CA TYR A 150 22.46 -1.42 -5.25
C TYR A 150 23.02 -2.67 -4.56
N PRO A 151 24.04 -3.35 -5.10
CA PRO A 151 24.75 -4.38 -4.36
C PRO A 151 25.34 -3.80 -3.07
N THR A 152 25.19 -4.47 -1.94
CA THR A 152 25.86 -4.06 -0.70
C THR A 152 27.32 -4.52 -0.75
N PRO A 153 28.31 -3.61 -0.67
CA PRO A 153 29.71 -4.02 -0.55
C PRO A 153 29.89 -4.91 0.69
N PRO A 154 30.77 -5.93 0.65
CA PRO A 154 31.02 -6.79 1.81
C PRO A 154 31.42 -6.03 3.08
N GLU A 155 32.07 -4.88 2.91
CA GLU A 155 32.54 -3.99 3.99
C GLU A 155 31.40 -3.17 4.64
N GLU A 156 30.29 -2.98 3.93
CA GLU A 156 29.06 -2.31 4.41
C GLU A 156 27.96 -3.33 4.76
N ALA A 157 28.29 -4.61 4.76
CA ALA A 157 27.35 -5.67 5.13
C ALA A 157 26.91 -5.45 6.58
N PRO A 158 25.60 -5.30 6.85
CA PRO A 158 25.11 -5.12 8.20
C PRO A 158 25.49 -6.31 9.09
N THR A 159 25.50 -6.00 10.39
CA THR A 159 25.47 -6.95 11.50
C THR A 159 24.50 -8.12 11.19
N PRO A 160 24.98 -9.37 11.29
CA PRO A 160 24.16 -10.54 10.98
C PRO A 160 22.88 -10.55 11.81
N ARG A 161 21.76 -10.90 11.17
CA ARG A 161 20.49 -11.12 11.86
C ARG A 161 20.22 -12.61 12.01
N ILE A 162 19.60 -12.97 13.12
CA ILE A 162 19.11 -14.32 13.38
C ILE A 162 17.62 -14.29 13.68
N LYS A 163 16.94 -15.40 13.39
CA LYS A 163 15.57 -15.65 13.77
C LYS A 163 15.51 -16.83 14.71
N MET A 164 14.98 -16.62 15.91
CA MET A 164 14.77 -17.67 16.89
C MET A 164 13.71 -18.64 16.38
N VAL A 165 14.03 -19.93 16.33
CA VAL A 165 13.10 -21.01 15.96
C VAL A 165 12.76 -21.90 17.15
N ALA A 166 13.36 -21.63 18.31
CA ALA A 166 13.12 -22.34 19.56
C ALA A 166 12.82 -21.37 20.70
N GLU A 167 12.00 -21.82 21.64
CA GLU A 167 11.67 -21.11 22.88
C GLU A 167 12.59 -21.57 24.03
N GLY A 168 12.54 -20.86 25.17
CA GLY A 168 13.31 -21.22 26.37
C GLY A 168 14.63 -20.47 26.56
N PHE A 169 14.96 -19.56 25.64
CA PHE A 169 16.09 -18.64 25.78
C PHE A 169 15.68 -17.41 26.60
N LYS A 170 16.64 -16.84 27.34
CA LYS A 170 16.42 -15.70 28.24
C LYS A 170 17.30 -14.52 27.83
N ALA A 171 16.70 -13.34 27.78
CA ALA A 171 17.38 -12.08 27.56
C ALA A 171 17.82 -11.49 28.90
N ARG A 172 19.02 -10.90 28.94
CA ARG A 172 19.65 -10.40 30.17
C ARG A 172 20.39 -9.08 29.94
N SER A 173 20.66 -8.34 31.01
CA SER A 173 21.49 -7.12 30.99
C SER A 173 22.96 -7.42 30.72
N ASP A 174 23.41 -8.63 31.06
CA ASP A 174 24.77 -9.12 30.91
C ASP A 174 24.76 -10.66 30.74
N VAL A 175 25.91 -11.30 30.56
CA VAL A 175 26.03 -12.76 30.59
C VAL A 175 25.51 -13.30 31.93
N ARG A 176 24.93 -14.52 31.92
CA ARG A 176 24.14 -15.06 33.04
C ARG A 176 24.86 -15.03 34.40
N ASP A 177 26.18 -15.18 34.38
CA ASP A 177 26.98 -15.37 35.59
C ASP A 177 27.73 -14.07 36.01
N ALA A 178 27.43 -12.94 35.36
CA ALA A 178 27.98 -11.62 35.72
C ALA A 178 27.32 -11.03 36.98
N VAL A 179 28.11 -10.30 37.77
CA VAL A 179 27.65 -9.66 39.01
C VAL A 179 26.63 -8.57 38.68
N GLY A 180 25.43 -8.67 39.27
CA GLY A 180 24.35 -7.70 39.05
C GLY A 180 23.54 -7.92 37.76
N CYS A 181 23.68 -9.08 37.11
CA CYS A 181 22.93 -9.43 35.91
C CYS A 181 21.41 -9.48 36.18
N ILE A 182 20.63 -8.76 35.37
CA ILE A 182 19.17 -8.68 35.43
C ILE A 182 18.58 -9.47 34.26
N GLU A 183 17.62 -10.36 34.53
CA GLU A 183 16.86 -11.06 33.49
C GLU A 183 15.69 -10.19 33.01
N TYR A 184 15.63 -9.96 31.69
CA TYR A 184 14.56 -9.19 31.04
C TYR A 184 13.38 -10.04 30.58
N GLY A 185 13.49 -11.36 30.63
CA GLY A 185 12.43 -12.30 30.28
C GLY A 185 12.80 -13.26 29.15
N GLY A 186 11.79 -14.01 28.68
CA GLY A 186 11.94 -15.03 27.65
C GLY A 186 11.97 -14.46 26.23
N ILE A 187 12.77 -15.08 25.37
CA ILE A 187 12.82 -14.80 23.93
C ILE A 187 11.88 -15.78 23.22
N SER A 188 10.86 -15.25 22.54
CA SER A 188 9.86 -16.07 21.84
C SER A 188 10.36 -16.60 20.50
N ALA A 189 9.78 -17.72 20.03
CA ALA A 189 10.01 -18.18 18.67
C ALA A 189 9.47 -17.15 17.65
N GLY A 190 10.20 -16.96 16.55
CA GLY A 190 9.92 -15.94 15.55
C GLY A 190 10.59 -14.59 15.82
N THR A 191 11.17 -14.37 17.00
CA THR A 191 11.92 -13.15 17.32
C THR A 191 13.18 -13.05 16.45
N GLU A 192 13.38 -11.90 15.83
CA GLU A 192 14.55 -11.55 15.03
C GLU A 192 15.47 -10.62 15.82
N ILE A 193 16.75 -10.96 15.85
CA ILE A 193 17.77 -10.31 16.68
C ILE A 193 18.95 -9.94 15.77
N GLU A 194 19.37 -8.69 15.84
CA GLU A 194 20.60 -8.21 15.22
C GLU A 194 21.78 -8.48 16.14
N ILE A 195 22.79 -9.20 15.66
CA ILE A 195 23.96 -9.57 16.47
C ILE A 195 24.96 -8.42 16.44
N ILE A 196 25.10 -7.74 17.58
CA ILE A 196 25.97 -6.57 17.74
C ILE A 196 27.40 -7.04 18.06
N GLU A 197 27.50 -8.01 18.98
CA GLU A 197 28.77 -8.44 19.55
C GLU A 197 28.67 -9.91 19.95
N GLU A 198 29.70 -10.70 19.67
CA GLU A 198 29.87 -12.03 20.25
C GLU A 198 30.77 -11.93 21.49
N HIS A 199 30.34 -12.51 22.60
CA HIS A 199 31.13 -12.53 23.82
C HIS A 199 32.40 -13.38 23.62
N SER A 200 33.47 -13.05 24.34
CA SER A 200 34.75 -13.76 24.29
C SER A 200 34.67 -15.24 24.72
N ASP A 201 33.56 -15.65 25.37
CA ASP A 201 33.31 -17.04 25.75
C ASP A 201 32.84 -17.93 24.58
N GLY A 202 32.49 -17.33 23.43
CA GLY A 202 31.96 -18.04 22.26
C GLY A 202 30.57 -18.68 22.47
N ILE A 203 29.90 -18.40 23.58
CA ILE A 203 28.60 -18.94 23.96
C ILE A 203 27.52 -17.86 23.87
N HIS A 204 27.82 -16.66 24.36
CA HIS A 204 26.86 -15.56 24.45
C HIS A 204 27.06 -14.52 23.34
N ALA A 205 26.00 -13.81 23.01
CA ALA A 205 26.07 -12.64 22.15
C ALA A 205 25.19 -11.52 22.71
N LYS A 206 25.60 -10.29 22.41
CA LYS A 206 24.79 -9.10 22.60
C LYS A 206 23.97 -8.89 21.34
N GLY A 207 22.66 -8.88 21.52
CA GLY A 207 21.69 -8.69 20.44
C GLY A 207 20.88 -7.41 20.62
N LYS A 208 20.49 -6.79 19.50
CA LYS A 208 19.47 -5.74 19.44
C LYS A 208 18.14 -6.37 19.03
N LEU A 209 17.05 -6.05 19.72
CA LEU A 209 15.73 -6.55 19.34
C LEU A 209 15.31 -5.89 18.02
N PHE A 210 15.23 -6.67 16.94
CA PHE A 210 14.80 -6.15 15.63
C PHE A 210 13.28 -6.29 15.45
N LYS A 211 12.73 -7.47 15.76
CA LYS A 211 11.29 -7.76 15.66
C LYS A 211 10.92 -8.93 16.57
N GLY A 212 9.71 -8.94 17.14
CA GLY A 212 9.18 -10.04 17.94
C GLY A 212 9.10 -9.73 19.43
N THR A 213 9.15 -10.76 20.27
CA THR A 213 8.86 -10.63 21.71
C THR A 213 10.03 -11.12 22.56
N VAL A 214 10.48 -10.24 23.46
CA VAL A 214 11.52 -10.49 24.46
C VAL A 214 11.09 -9.86 25.77
N GLY A 215 10.39 -10.61 26.63
CA GLY A 215 9.79 -10.04 27.85
C GLY A 215 9.03 -8.73 27.56
N ASP A 216 9.32 -7.68 28.34
CA ASP A 216 8.73 -6.34 28.21
C ASP A 216 9.54 -5.38 27.31
N ARG A 217 10.46 -5.91 26.51
CA ARG A 217 11.41 -5.11 25.73
C ARG A 217 10.79 -4.63 24.43
N THR A 218 11.24 -3.45 23.99
CA THR A 218 10.80 -2.82 22.74
C THR A 218 11.87 -2.90 21.65
N GLU A 219 11.46 -2.76 20.40
CA GLU A 219 12.36 -2.76 19.25
C GLU A 219 13.50 -1.73 19.43
N GLY A 220 14.69 -2.11 18.99
CA GLY A 220 15.90 -1.30 19.07
C GLY A 220 16.65 -1.38 20.40
N GLN A 221 16.08 -1.93 21.46
CA GLN A 221 16.81 -2.09 22.72
C GLN A 221 17.82 -3.26 22.63
N GLU A 222 18.85 -3.29 23.50
CA GLU A 222 19.92 -4.32 23.51
C GLU A 222 19.89 -5.30 24.70
N PHE A 223 20.35 -6.54 24.53
CA PHE A 223 20.36 -7.58 25.57
C PHE A 223 21.35 -8.70 25.27
N TRP A 224 21.84 -9.38 26.30
CA TRP A 224 22.66 -10.58 26.19
C TRP A 224 21.80 -11.85 26.21
N PHE A 225 22.20 -12.86 25.44
CA PHE A 225 21.53 -14.16 25.40
C PHE A 225 22.49 -15.28 24.99
N ALA A 226 22.10 -16.53 25.25
CA ALA A 226 22.85 -17.70 24.81
C ALA A 226 22.67 -17.88 23.28
N TYR A 227 23.78 -17.88 22.56
CA TYR A 227 23.83 -17.78 21.11
C TYR A 227 24.39 -19.05 20.46
N LYS A 228 25.60 -19.46 20.87
CA LYS A 228 26.31 -20.61 20.28
C LYS A 228 26.67 -21.66 21.32
N LYS A 229 26.84 -22.89 20.84
CA LYS A 229 27.49 -23.98 21.56
C LYS A 229 28.43 -24.68 20.59
N ASP A 230 29.71 -24.78 20.94
CA ASP A 230 30.75 -25.37 20.08
C ASP A 230 30.83 -24.73 18.67
N GLY A 231 30.65 -23.40 18.60
CA GLY A 231 30.73 -22.62 17.36
C GLY A 231 29.49 -22.69 16.45
N VAL A 232 28.49 -23.50 16.78
CA VAL A 232 27.21 -23.60 16.05
C VAL A 232 26.04 -23.03 16.86
N ALA A 233 24.91 -22.76 16.20
CA ALA A 233 23.68 -22.34 16.86
C ALA A 233 23.31 -23.29 18.00
N TYR A 234 22.95 -22.74 19.16
CA TYR A 234 22.58 -23.53 20.34
C TYR A 234 21.51 -24.58 19.97
N PRO A 235 21.62 -25.86 20.39
CA PRO A 235 20.65 -26.86 19.98
C PRO A 235 19.29 -26.65 20.65
N LYS A 236 18.20 -26.86 19.91
CA LYS A 236 16.84 -26.91 20.47
C LYS A 236 16.52 -28.29 21.06
N THR A 237 15.51 -28.36 21.93
CA THR A 237 14.95 -29.62 22.43
C THR A 237 14.49 -30.50 21.26
N GLY A 238 15.08 -31.69 21.12
CA GLY A 238 14.81 -32.63 20.01
C GLY A 238 15.81 -32.60 18.85
N GLY A 239 16.86 -31.77 18.91
CA GLY A 239 17.91 -31.68 17.89
C GLY A 239 17.60 -30.65 16.79
N GLY A 240 18.65 -30.00 16.28
CA GLY A 240 18.59 -28.90 15.32
C GLY A 240 18.89 -27.52 15.93
N PRO A 241 19.08 -26.48 15.12
CA PRO A 241 19.51 -25.17 15.59
C PRO A 241 18.36 -24.42 16.30
N SER A 242 18.67 -23.64 17.33
CA SER A 242 17.72 -22.79 18.06
C SER A 242 17.37 -21.51 17.32
N TRP A 243 18.19 -21.13 16.34
CA TRP A 243 17.98 -19.99 15.46
C TRP A 243 18.50 -20.28 14.06
N ILE A 244 18.00 -19.55 13.08
CA ILE A 244 18.48 -19.56 11.70
C ILE A 244 18.99 -18.17 11.32
N SER A 245 19.99 -18.08 10.44
CA SER A 245 20.42 -16.79 9.91
C SER A 245 19.30 -16.20 9.04
N VAL A 246 19.07 -14.90 9.20
CA VAL A 246 18.18 -14.13 8.33
C VAL A 246 19.07 -13.52 7.24
N PRO A 247 18.97 -14.00 5.98
CA PRO A 247 19.70 -13.41 4.89
C PRO A 247 19.30 -11.93 4.78
N LEU A 248 20.29 -11.08 4.61
CA LEU A 248 20.06 -9.67 4.45
C LEU A 248 19.34 -9.45 3.11
N PRO A 249 18.22 -8.73 3.10
CA PRO A 249 17.52 -8.45 1.85
C PRO A 249 18.44 -7.59 0.98
N GLU A 250 18.65 -8.03 -0.26
CA GLU A 250 19.24 -7.18 -1.27
C GLU A 250 18.32 -5.99 -1.54
N ARG A 251 18.90 -4.81 -1.83
CA ARG A 251 18.14 -3.64 -2.25
C ARG A 251 17.29 -4.01 -3.46
N THR A 252 15.97 -3.80 -3.36
CA THR A 252 15.05 -4.14 -4.44
C THR A 252 15.24 -3.17 -5.59
N LYS A 253 15.59 -3.70 -6.78
CA LYS A 253 15.69 -2.88 -7.99
C LYS A 253 14.29 -2.45 -8.46
N PRO A 254 14.06 -1.16 -8.76
CA PRO A 254 12.76 -0.69 -9.24
C PRO A 254 12.34 -1.34 -10.57
N GLY A 255 11.06 -1.69 -10.68
CA GLY A 255 10.52 -2.39 -11.86
C GLY A 255 10.36 -1.53 -13.12
N TYR A 256 10.56 -0.21 -13.03
CA TYR A 256 10.41 0.72 -14.15
C TYR A 256 11.68 0.91 -14.97
N TRP A 257 12.84 0.43 -14.48
CA TRP A 257 14.09 0.48 -15.21
C TRP A 257 14.03 -0.36 -16.49
N GLN A 258 14.73 0.09 -17.53
CA GLN A 258 14.85 -0.61 -18.79
C GLN A 258 16.31 -0.98 -19.09
N GLY A 259 16.52 -2.03 -19.89
CA GLY A 259 17.82 -2.46 -20.34
C GLY A 259 17.83 -3.90 -20.81
N LYS A 260 19.00 -4.55 -20.73
CA LYS A 260 19.15 -5.96 -21.10
C LYS A 260 18.60 -6.86 -20.00
N VAL A 261 17.67 -7.73 -20.38
CA VAL A 261 17.05 -8.71 -19.49
C VAL A 261 17.53 -10.09 -19.85
N LYS A 262 18.06 -10.83 -18.87
CA LYS A 262 18.19 -12.28 -18.96
C LYS A 262 16.98 -12.93 -18.35
N ALA A 263 16.31 -13.79 -19.10
CA ALA A 263 15.13 -14.51 -18.63
C ALA A 263 15.26 -16.02 -18.85
N ALA A 264 14.82 -16.79 -17.87
CA ALA A 264 14.81 -18.24 -17.92
C ALA A 264 13.49 -18.76 -18.49
N VAL A 265 13.55 -19.64 -19.47
CA VAL A 265 12.36 -20.27 -20.06
C VAL A 265 11.68 -21.18 -19.04
N THR A 266 10.37 -21.03 -18.89
CA THR A 266 9.58 -21.82 -17.92
C THR A 266 9.25 -23.23 -18.42
N ALA A 267 8.50 -24.01 -17.63
CA ALA A 267 8.07 -25.37 -17.96
C ALA A 267 7.30 -25.47 -19.29
N SER A 268 6.63 -24.40 -19.74
CA SER A 268 5.90 -24.38 -21.01
C SER A 268 6.82 -24.49 -22.24
N GLY A 269 8.11 -24.14 -22.09
CA GLY A 269 8.99 -23.88 -23.22
C GLY A 269 8.67 -22.53 -23.89
N LEU A 270 9.53 -22.13 -24.82
CA LEU A 270 9.44 -20.84 -25.51
C LEU A 270 9.52 -21.01 -27.03
N THR A 271 8.43 -20.72 -27.75
CA THR A 271 8.40 -20.81 -29.23
C THR A 271 9.16 -19.66 -29.88
N LEU A 272 10.09 -19.98 -30.77
CA LEU A 272 10.83 -19.01 -31.59
C LEU A 272 9.99 -18.60 -32.80
N ARG A 273 9.96 -17.30 -33.08
CA ARG A 273 9.14 -16.68 -34.12
C ARG A 273 9.96 -15.73 -34.99
N LYS A 274 9.48 -15.51 -36.21
CA LYS A 274 9.99 -14.48 -37.10
C LYS A 274 9.68 -13.08 -36.55
N PRO A 275 10.38 -12.03 -37.00
CA PRO A 275 9.99 -10.66 -36.69
C PRO A 275 8.54 -10.35 -37.08
N PRO A 276 7.84 -9.47 -36.34
CA PRO A 276 6.56 -8.96 -36.78
C PRO A 276 6.72 -8.09 -38.03
N ALA A 277 5.66 -7.94 -38.81
CA ALA A 277 5.68 -7.09 -40.01
C ALA A 277 5.83 -5.59 -39.68
N SER A 278 5.49 -5.19 -38.46
CA SER A 278 5.61 -3.81 -37.95
C SER A 278 6.09 -3.83 -36.50
N LEU A 279 6.99 -2.91 -36.16
CA LEU A 279 7.53 -2.71 -34.81
C LEU A 279 6.68 -1.72 -34.01
N THR A 280 5.39 -1.97 -33.94
CA THR A 280 4.41 -1.12 -33.22
C THR A 280 3.55 -1.95 -32.28
N HIS A 281 3.14 -1.37 -31.15
CA HIS A 281 2.18 -2.02 -30.26
C HIS A 281 0.86 -2.28 -31.00
N GLY A 282 0.28 -3.47 -30.80
CA GLY A 282 -0.96 -3.90 -31.44
C GLY A 282 -0.79 -4.59 -32.80
N ALA A 283 0.42 -4.62 -33.38
CA ALA A 283 0.72 -5.35 -34.61
C ALA A 283 0.61 -6.88 -34.42
N GLN A 284 0.47 -7.62 -35.52
CA GLN A 284 0.44 -9.09 -35.49
C GLN A 284 1.85 -9.65 -35.22
N ALA A 285 1.92 -10.65 -34.33
CA ALA A 285 3.15 -11.38 -34.04
C ALA A 285 3.61 -12.17 -35.27
N GLY A 286 4.93 -12.27 -35.47
CA GLY A 286 5.48 -13.09 -36.54
C GLY A 286 5.15 -14.58 -36.39
N GLY A 287 5.06 -15.27 -37.53
CA GLY A 287 4.85 -16.71 -37.57
C GLY A 287 6.00 -17.49 -36.90
N PRO A 288 5.76 -18.73 -36.44
CA PRO A 288 6.83 -19.60 -35.92
C PRO A 288 7.97 -19.78 -36.92
N ILE A 289 9.20 -19.98 -36.42
CA ILE A 289 10.35 -20.36 -37.26
C ILE A 289 10.31 -21.88 -37.48
N GLY A 290 10.49 -22.32 -38.72
CA GLY A 290 10.49 -23.75 -39.09
C GLY A 290 9.18 -24.45 -38.74
N GLU A 291 9.27 -25.72 -38.31
CA GLU A 291 8.14 -26.51 -37.79
C GLU A 291 7.70 -26.10 -36.37
N GLY A 292 8.04 -24.89 -35.93
CA GLY A 292 7.74 -24.39 -34.59
C GLY A 292 8.83 -24.74 -33.58
N LEU A 293 10.04 -24.22 -33.81
CA LEU A 293 11.16 -24.38 -32.88
C LEU A 293 10.78 -23.89 -31.47
N VAL A 294 11.13 -24.67 -30.44
CA VAL A 294 10.84 -24.36 -29.03
C VAL A 294 12.08 -24.52 -28.16
N LEU A 295 12.44 -23.51 -27.37
CA LEU A 295 13.46 -23.66 -26.32
C LEU A 295 12.94 -24.48 -25.16
N CYS A 296 13.78 -25.35 -24.62
CA CYS A 296 13.47 -26.12 -23.42
C CYS A 296 13.53 -25.26 -22.16
N THR A 297 12.89 -25.76 -21.10
CA THR A 297 12.89 -25.15 -19.77
C THR A 297 14.32 -24.91 -19.27
N ASN A 298 14.50 -23.83 -18.52
CA ASN A 298 15.78 -23.33 -18.00
C ASN A 298 16.76 -22.79 -19.06
N SER A 299 16.40 -22.81 -20.36
CA SER A 299 17.17 -22.05 -21.36
C SER A 299 17.15 -20.56 -21.01
N ILE A 300 18.28 -19.88 -21.18
CA ILE A 300 18.37 -18.44 -20.92
C ILE A 300 18.27 -17.68 -22.24
N VAL A 301 17.37 -16.70 -22.29
CA VAL A 301 17.29 -15.73 -23.37
C VAL A 301 17.63 -14.35 -22.86
N GLU A 302 18.30 -13.56 -23.69
CA GLU A 302 18.55 -12.15 -23.47
C GLU A 302 17.71 -11.31 -24.44
N PHE A 303 17.07 -10.25 -23.96
CA PHE A 303 16.37 -9.28 -24.80
C PHE A 303 16.45 -7.88 -24.18
N ASP A 304 16.04 -6.86 -24.93
CA ASP A 304 16.01 -5.47 -24.48
C ASP A 304 14.59 -5.11 -24.00
N SER A 305 14.42 -4.84 -22.71
CA SER A 305 13.10 -4.51 -22.14
C SER A 305 12.52 -3.20 -22.65
N GLY A 306 13.36 -2.28 -23.15
CA GLY A 306 12.92 -1.05 -23.82
C GLY A 306 12.32 -1.29 -25.21
N LYS A 307 12.55 -2.46 -25.80
CA LYS A 307 12.06 -2.84 -27.15
C LYS A 307 10.94 -3.87 -27.13
N VAL A 308 10.40 -4.17 -25.95
CA VAL A 308 9.28 -5.11 -25.79
C VAL A 308 8.01 -4.48 -26.36
N LEU A 309 7.35 -5.22 -27.25
CA LEU A 309 6.09 -4.81 -27.87
C LEU A 309 4.93 -5.67 -27.37
N ASN A 310 3.75 -5.06 -27.29
CA ASN A 310 2.50 -5.78 -27.07
C ASN A 310 1.96 -6.22 -28.44
N LEU A 311 2.17 -7.48 -28.83
CA LEU A 311 1.80 -8.00 -30.15
C LEU A 311 0.58 -8.93 -30.07
N LYS A 312 -0.23 -8.93 -31.13
CA LYS A 312 -1.39 -9.81 -31.27
C LYS A 312 -0.97 -11.18 -31.77
N LEU A 313 -1.33 -12.22 -31.04
CA LEU A 313 -1.22 -13.62 -31.44
C LEU A 313 -2.61 -14.26 -31.36
N GLY A 314 -3.32 -14.28 -32.49
CA GLY A 314 -4.74 -14.60 -32.51
C GLY A 314 -5.56 -13.55 -31.75
N ALA A 315 -6.41 -13.99 -30.81
CA ALA A 315 -7.19 -13.10 -29.95
C ALA A 315 -6.42 -12.56 -28.72
N LYS A 316 -5.18 -13.04 -28.48
CA LYS A 316 -4.37 -12.66 -27.31
C LYS A 316 -3.41 -11.54 -27.66
N THR A 317 -3.22 -10.63 -26.72
CA THR A 317 -2.11 -9.67 -26.74
C THR A 317 -1.03 -10.17 -25.78
N LEU A 318 0.20 -10.31 -26.27
CA LEU A 318 1.34 -10.84 -25.52
C LEU A 318 2.52 -9.87 -25.58
N ARG A 319 3.32 -9.80 -24.51
CA ARG A 319 4.60 -9.08 -24.55
C ARG A 319 5.61 -9.91 -25.32
N MET A 320 6.20 -9.33 -26.36
CA MET A 320 7.13 -10.00 -27.25
C MET A 320 8.33 -9.11 -27.54
N ALA A 321 9.50 -9.74 -27.69
CA ALA A 321 10.74 -9.04 -28.02
C ALA A 321 11.59 -9.90 -28.96
N GLU A 322 12.54 -9.24 -29.63
CA GLU A 322 13.68 -9.91 -30.22
C GLU A 322 14.62 -10.39 -29.11
N CYS A 323 14.99 -11.67 -29.17
CA CYS A 323 15.75 -12.39 -28.18
C CYS A 323 17.00 -13.03 -28.79
N THR A 324 18.03 -13.16 -27.98
CA THR A 324 19.23 -13.96 -28.23
C THR A 324 19.29 -15.09 -27.23
N PHE A 325 19.67 -16.30 -27.64
CA PHE A 325 19.90 -17.40 -26.71
C PHE A 325 21.29 -17.32 -26.08
N ILE A 326 21.37 -17.51 -24.77
CA ILE A 326 22.62 -17.56 -24.01
C ILE A 326 22.92 -19.04 -23.69
N PRO A 327 23.93 -19.66 -24.32
CA PRO A 327 24.31 -21.04 -24.05
C PRO A 327 24.77 -21.21 -22.60
N SER A 328 24.24 -22.20 -21.90
CA SER A 328 24.78 -22.54 -20.57
C SER A 328 26.08 -23.31 -20.69
N THR A 329 27.09 -22.93 -19.92
CA THR A 329 28.37 -23.65 -19.81
C THR A 329 28.39 -24.67 -18.66
N SER A 330 27.36 -24.67 -17.80
CA SER A 330 27.18 -25.63 -16.69
C SER A 330 25.69 -25.87 -16.40
N GLY A 331 25.34 -27.06 -15.88
CA GLY A 331 23.96 -27.39 -15.47
C GLY A 331 23.12 -28.20 -16.49
N PRO A 332 21.78 -28.21 -16.36
CA PRO A 332 20.88 -29.00 -17.20
C PRO A 332 20.99 -28.64 -18.69
N ALA A 333 20.63 -29.57 -19.58
CA ALA A 333 20.61 -29.33 -21.02
C ALA A 333 19.75 -28.10 -21.37
N THR A 334 20.31 -27.16 -22.14
CA THR A 334 19.65 -25.95 -22.66
C THR A 334 19.64 -25.96 -24.19
N GLY A 335 18.74 -25.20 -24.82
CA GLY A 335 18.62 -25.14 -26.29
C GLY A 335 17.27 -25.63 -26.81
N LEU A 336 17.23 -26.10 -28.06
CA LEU A 336 15.98 -26.54 -28.72
C LEU A 336 15.50 -27.89 -28.18
N LYS A 337 14.18 -28.02 -27.99
CA LYS A 337 13.55 -29.31 -27.67
C LYS A 337 13.73 -30.28 -28.85
N ASN A 338 14.26 -31.48 -28.57
CA ASN A 338 14.28 -32.64 -29.47
C ASN A 338 14.97 -32.43 -30.84
N GLN A 339 15.90 -31.48 -30.97
CA GLN A 339 16.59 -31.22 -32.24
C GLN A 339 18.09 -30.96 -32.03
N ALA A 340 18.93 -31.51 -32.90
CA ALA A 340 20.38 -31.28 -32.92
C ALA A 340 20.81 -29.99 -33.64
N LEU A 341 19.83 -29.17 -34.07
CA LEU A 341 20.08 -27.93 -34.79
C LEU A 341 20.54 -26.82 -33.83
N PRO A 342 21.45 -25.91 -34.25
CA PRO A 342 21.80 -24.75 -33.46
C PRO A 342 20.61 -23.80 -33.31
N VAL A 343 20.51 -23.16 -32.14
CA VAL A 343 19.52 -22.10 -31.92
C VAL A 343 19.84 -20.92 -32.85
N PRO A 344 18.86 -20.33 -33.56
CA PRO A 344 19.09 -19.12 -34.34
C PRO A 344 19.73 -18.00 -33.51
N PRO A 345 20.64 -17.19 -34.09
CA PRO A 345 21.35 -16.14 -33.35
C PRO A 345 20.40 -15.09 -32.78
N THR A 346 19.33 -14.75 -33.52
CA THR A 346 18.23 -13.93 -33.02
C THR A 346 16.88 -14.53 -33.43
N PHE A 347 15.85 -14.28 -32.62
CA PHE A 347 14.47 -14.69 -32.89
C PHE A 347 13.50 -13.85 -32.06
N TRP A 348 12.25 -13.75 -32.48
CA TRP A 348 11.21 -13.16 -31.64
C TRP A 348 10.56 -14.20 -30.74
N ALA A 349 10.23 -13.83 -29.51
CA ALA A 349 9.54 -14.73 -28.58
C ALA A 349 8.62 -13.96 -27.63
N CYS A 350 7.72 -14.69 -26.97
CA CYS A 350 6.89 -14.11 -25.90
C CYS A 350 7.69 -14.05 -24.59
N VAL A 351 7.87 -12.85 -24.07
CA VAL A 351 8.69 -12.57 -22.88
C VAL A 351 7.84 -12.24 -21.65
N ASP A 352 6.57 -12.66 -21.66
CA ASP A 352 5.69 -12.51 -20.51
C ASP A 352 6.18 -13.36 -19.32
N ASP A 353 6.29 -12.73 -18.16
CA ASP A 353 6.70 -13.33 -16.89
C ASP A 353 5.58 -13.39 -15.83
N VAL A 354 4.37 -12.99 -16.21
CA VAL A 354 3.20 -12.95 -15.33
C VAL A 354 2.12 -13.92 -15.82
N ALA A 355 1.52 -14.66 -14.90
CA ALA A 355 0.42 -15.57 -15.20
C ALA A 355 -0.81 -14.79 -15.72
N PRO A 356 -1.64 -15.36 -16.61
CA PRO A 356 -1.60 -16.74 -17.11
C PRO A 356 -0.63 -16.95 -18.30
N ASN A 357 -0.02 -15.90 -18.83
CA ASN A 357 0.85 -15.95 -20.01
C ASN A 357 2.33 -16.05 -19.64
N ARG A 358 2.68 -16.63 -18.48
CA ARG A 358 4.07 -16.72 -18.01
C ARG A 358 4.84 -17.74 -18.84
N PHE A 359 5.67 -17.27 -19.76
CA PHE A 359 6.54 -18.09 -20.62
C PHE A 359 8.01 -18.06 -20.17
N VAL A 360 8.44 -16.95 -19.57
CA VAL A 360 9.80 -16.75 -19.06
C VAL A 360 9.77 -16.24 -17.62
N ASP A 361 10.89 -16.38 -16.91
CA ASP A 361 11.14 -15.78 -15.61
C ASP A 361 12.26 -14.76 -15.77
N TRP A 362 11.97 -13.46 -15.63
CA TRP A 362 13.01 -12.43 -15.71
C TRP A 362 13.95 -12.60 -14.51
N ARG A 363 15.25 -12.78 -14.75
CA ARG A 363 16.25 -13.06 -13.71
C ARG A 363 17.11 -11.85 -13.39
N GLU A 364 17.58 -11.17 -14.42
CA GLU A 364 18.51 -10.06 -14.30
C GLU A 364 18.09 -8.96 -15.26
N LEU A 365 18.10 -7.70 -14.80
CA LEU A 365 17.95 -6.51 -15.63
C LEU A 365 19.19 -5.63 -15.45
N MET A 366 19.89 -5.38 -16.56
CA MET A 366 21.06 -4.51 -16.63
C MET A 366 20.70 -3.25 -17.43
N PRO A 367 20.58 -2.09 -16.77
CA PRO A 367 20.30 -0.84 -17.46
C PRO A 367 21.35 -0.52 -18.51
N THR A 368 20.90 -0.01 -19.66
CA THR A 368 21.76 0.37 -20.79
C THR A 368 21.94 1.87 -20.94
N ASP A 369 21.04 2.65 -20.36
CA ASP A 369 21.02 4.11 -20.44
C ASP A 369 21.25 4.69 -19.05
N PHE A 370 22.39 5.35 -18.89
CA PHE A 370 22.76 6.10 -17.69
C PHE A 370 22.89 7.59 -18.02
N GLU A 371 22.76 8.43 -16.99
CA GLU A 371 22.98 9.90 -17.02
C GLU A 371 22.01 10.72 -17.89
N ARG A 372 21.13 10.08 -18.65
CA ARG A 372 20.14 10.73 -19.51
C ARG A 372 18.72 10.54 -19.00
N VAL A 373 17.82 11.42 -19.40
CA VAL A 373 16.37 11.22 -19.17
C VAL A 373 15.88 10.12 -20.11
N VAL A 374 15.25 9.11 -19.54
CA VAL A 374 14.68 7.98 -20.25
C VAL A 374 13.15 8.10 -20.26
N PRO A 375 12.49 8.14 -21.43
CA PRO A 375 11.03 8.14 -21.50
C PRO A 375 10.49 6.81 -21.01
N ARG A 376 9.38 6.84 -20.29
CA ARG A 376 8.73 5.62 -19.84
C ARG A 376 7.22 5.75 -19.87
N ASP A 377 6.55 4.61 -20.00
CA ASP A 377 5.09 4.47 -19.88
C ASP A 377 4.79 3.19 -19.10
N THR A 378 5.42 3.03 -17.93
CA THR A 378 5.24 1.85 -17.06
C THR A 378 4.23 2.14 -15.98
N ALA A 379 3.16 1.34 -15.93
CA ALA A 379 2.21 1.39 -14.82
C ALA A 379 2.92 1.04 -13.50
N ILE A 380 2.66 1.82 -12.46
CA ILE A 380 3.20 1.65 -11.11
C ILE A 380 2.07 1.77 -10.09
N LYS A 381 2.13 1.00 -9.02
CA LYS A 381 1.13 0.99 -7.94
C LYS A 381 1.61 1.73 -6.71
N ALA A 382 0.67 2.28 -5.95
CA ALA A 382 0.95 2.83 -4.63
C ALA A 382 1.66 1.78 -3.76
N GLY A 383 2.81 2.13 -3.20
CA GLY A 383 3.65 1.25 -2.38
C GLY A 383 4.72 0.47 -3.15
N ASP A 384 4.73 0.49 -4.49
CA ASP A 384 5.80 -0.11 -5.29
C ASP A 384 7.14 0.60 -5.06
N PRO A 385 8.28 -0.11 -5.06
CA PRO A 385 9.60 0.50 -4.89
C PRO A 385 9.93 1.52 -5.98
N ILE A 386 10.33 2.72 -5.56
CA ILE A 386 10.86 3.79 -6.42
C ILE A 386 12.38 3.77 -6.44
N GLY A 387 13.03 3.54 -5.29
CA GLY A 387 14.49 3.54 -5.15
C GLY A 387 14.90 3.62 -3.68
N TYR A 388 16.14 4.02 -3.42
CA TYR A 388 16.69 4.22 -2.07
C TYR A 388 17.29 5.62 -1.96
N LEU A 389 17.56 6.08 -0.74
CA LEU A 389 18.20 7.38 -0.50
C LEU A 389 19.60 7.39 -1.14
N GLY A 390 19.87 8.36 -2.01
CA GLY A 390 21.20 8.59 -2.57
C GLY A 390 22.02 9.52 -1.68
N LEU A 391 23.34 9.41 -1.75
CA LEU A 391 24.26 10.35 -1.13
C LEU A 391 24.21 11.71 -1.85
N ASN A 392 24.16 12.77 -1.06
CA ASN A 392 24.32 14.15 -1.52
C ASN A 392 25.29 14.89 -0.60
N GLU A 393 26.46 15.23 -1.13
CA GLU A 393 27.50 15.99 -0.46
C GLU A 393 27.49 17.45 -0.91
N THR A 394 27.66 18.35 0.05
CA THR A 394 27.76 19.81 -0.17
C THR A 394 28.98 20.34 0.58
N LEU A 395 29.38 21.57 0.25
CA LEU A 395 30.48 22.25 0.95
C LEU A 395 30.11 22.52 2.41
N ALA A 396 31.07 22.32 3.31
CA ALA A 396 30.92 22.61 4.74
C ALA A 396 30.98 24.13 5.02
N SER A 397 31.78 24.86 4.24
CA SER A 397 31.93 26.31 4.32
C SER A 397 32.41 26.87 2.97
N SER A 398 32.50 28.20 2.87
CA SER A 398 33.08 28.87 1.70
C SER A 398 34.57 28.61 1.51
N THR A 399 35.27 28.06 2.50
CA THR A 399 36.71 27.76 2.45
C THR A 399 37.01 26.29 2.13
N GLY A 400 36.00 25.43 2.04
CA GLY A 400 36.14 24.00 1.73
C GLY A 400 35.55 23.09 2.81
N GLY A 401 35.93 21.81 2.79
CA GLY A 401 35.32 20.76 3.61
C GLY A 401 34.02 20.21 3.02
N VAL A 402 33.69 18.97 3.40
CA VAL A 402 32.55 18.22 2.85
C VAL A 402 31.59 17.83 3.97
N VAL A 403 30.29 18.06 3.76
CA VAL A 403 29.21 17.53 4.58
C VAL A 403 28.28 16.74 3.70
N GLY A 404 27.96 15.50 4.10
CA GLY A 404 27.10 14.60 3.33
C GLY A 404 25.93 14.06 4.13
N LYS A 405 24.81 13.84 3.46
CA LYS A 405 23.71 13.00 3.96
C LYS A 405 23.11 12.15 2.85
N HIS A 406 22.54 11.01 3.23
CA HIS A 406 21.73 10.23 2.32
C HIS A 406 20.32 10.80 2.35
N GLN A 407 19.78 11.19 1.20
CA GLN A 407 18.45 11.80 1.12
C GLN A 407 17.76 11.53 -0.21
N VAL A 408 16.46 11.78 -0.22
CA VAL A 408 15.63 11.92 -1.41
C VAL A 408 14.87 13.24 -1.30
N HIS A 409 14.78 13.98 -2.39
CA HIS A 409 13.89 15.13 -2.50
C HIS A 409 12.58 14.66 -3.15
N ILE A 410 11.44 14.97 -2.54
CA ILE A 410 10.12 14.53 -2.99
C ILE A 410 9.22 15.74 -3.23
N GLU A 411 8.63 15.81 -4.42
CA GLU A 411 7.60 16.80 -4.77
C GLU A 411 6.29 16.13 -5.15
N ILE A 412 5.19 16.83 -4.88
CA ILE A 412 3.89 16.58 -5.49
C ILE A 412 3.46 17.88 -6.18
N PHE A 413 3.25 17.83 -7.49
CA PHE A 413 2.88 19.03 -8.24
C PHE A 413 1.84 18.77 -9.33
N SER A 414 1.27 19.83 -9.87
CA SER A 414 0.33 19.79 -10.98
C SER A 414 0.54 20.97 -11.95
N ALA A 415 0.40 20.71 -13.24
CA ALA A 415 0.26 21.73 -14.28
C ALA A 415 -1.20 21.86 -14.76
N ASP A 416 -2.14 21.21 -14.08
CA ASP A 416 -3.55 21.13 -14.48
C ASP A 416 -4.30 22.43 -14.15
N SER A 417 -4.97 23.00 -15.14
CA SER A 417 -5.73 24.25 -14.97
C SER A 417 -6.99 24.07 -14.11
N ARG A 418 -7.41 22.84 -13.84
CA ARG A 418 -8.60 22.52 -13.01
C ARG A 418 -8.35 22.61 -11.50
N ILE A 419 -7.14 22.99 -11.07
CA ILE A 419 -6.74 23.02 -9.65
C ILE A 419 -7.76 23.72 -8.75
N GLU A 420 -8.26 24.91 -9.13
CA GLU A 420 -9.19 25.66 -8.30
C GLU A 420 -10.56 24.98 -8.22
N GLU A 421 -11.01 24.32 -9.31
CA GLU A 421 -12.25 23.55 -9.32
C GLU A 421 -12.15 22.30 -8.44
N PHE A 422 -10.97 21.65 -8.46
CA PHE A 422 -10.64 20.52 -7.63
C PHE A 422 -10.68 20.89 -6.14
N LEU A 423 -10.05 22.01 -5.76
CA LEU A 423 -10.01 22.47 -4.37
C LEU A 423 -11.39 22.86 -3.83
N LYS A 424 -12.26 23.38 -4.70
CA LYS A 424 -13.64 23.77 -4.38
C LYS A 424 -14.61 22.59 -4.26
N ASN A 425 -14.17 21.37 -4.53
CA ASN A 425 -15.05 20.19 -4.62
C ASN A 425 -16.20 20.44 -5.59
N LYS A 426 -15.93 20.92 -6.82
CA LYS A 426 -16.98 21.32 -7.76
C LYS A 426 -18.00 20.21 -8.04
N ALA A 427 -17.57 18.94 -8.02
CA ALA A 427 -18.47 17.81 -8.20
C ALA A 427 -19.33 17.49 -6.96
N GLY A 428 -19.10 18.13 -5.80
CA GLY A 428 -19.88 17.96 -4.58
C GLY A 428 -19.72 16.57 -3.93
N VAL A 429 -18.55 15.95 -4.06
CA VAL A 429 -18.29 14.58 -3.59
C VAL A 429 -18.29 14.56 -2.06
N LYS A 430 -19.06 13.64 -1.48
CA LYS A 430 -19.17 13.44 -0.03
C LYS A 430 -18.57 12.13 0.47
N GLN A 431 -18.33 11.16 -0.41
CA GLN A 431 -17.67 9.91 -0.05
C GLN A 431 -16.22 10.17 0.41
N GLY A 432 -15.69 9.35 1.33
CA GLY A 432 -14.34 9.47 1.87
C GLY A 432 -14.33 9.92 3.35
N LYS A 433 -13.17 10.34 3.85
CA LYS A 433 -13.04 10.92 5.20
C LYS A 433 -14.00 12.08 5.37
N GLN A 434 -14.60 12.15 6.55
CA GLN A 434 -15.38 13.29 7.00
C GLN A 434 -14.61 14.02 8.08
N TYR A 435 -14.81 15.32 8.15
CA TYR A 435 -14.24 16.20 9.17
C TYR A 435 -15.36 16.95 9.87
N ILE A 436 -15.25 17.08 11.19
CA ILE A 436 -16.05 17.99 11.99
C ILE A 436 -15.36 19.35 11.92
N HIS A 437 -16.07 20.35 11.40
CA HIS A 437 -15.62 21.74 11.38
C HIS A 437 -15.96 22.42 12.70
N LEU A 438 -14.94 22.97 13.36
CA LEU A 438 -15.05 23.72 14.61
C LEU A 438 -14.54 25.14 14.35
N PRO A 439 -15.43 26.11 14.06
CA PRO A 439 -15.03 27.51 13.96
C PRO A 439 -14.39 28.02 15.26
N ALA A 440 -13.60 29.09 15.17
CA ALA A 440 -13.21 29.85 16.36
C ALA A 440 -14.46 30.25 17.18
N ALA A 441 -14.29 30.36 18.50
CA ALA A 441 -15.35 30.54 19.50
C ALA A 441 -16.35 29.35 19.61
N THR A 442 -16.04 28.18 19.06
CA THR A 442 -16.84 26.97 19.30
C THR A 442 -16.80 26.60 20.78
N ILE A 443 -17.97 26.29 21.34
CA ILE A 443 -18.12 25.90 22.75
C ILE A 443 -18.22 24.37 22.88
N LEU A 444 -17.28 23.77 23.59
CA LEU A 444 -17.29 22.37 24.00
C LEU A 444 -17.75 22.23 25.46
N THR A 445 -18.56 21.23 25.75
CA THR A 445 -19.01 20.94 27.13
C THR A 445 -18.02 20.01 27.83
N LYS A 446 -17.66 20.26 29.10
CA LYS A 446 -16.81 19.32 29.85
C LYS A 446 -17.53 18.00 30.11
N LYS A 447 -16.82 16.89 29.97
CA LYS A 447 -17.33 15.55 30.28
C LYS A 447 -17.38 15.34 31.80
N ALA A 448 -18.45 14.71 32.30
CA ALA A 448 -18.61 14.39 33.71
C ALA A 448 -17.41 13.57 34.26
N PRO A 449 -16.94 13.84 35.49
CA PRO A 449 -17.53 14.69 36.53
C PRO A 449 -17.21 16.19 36.38
N GLY A 450 -16.44 16.58 35.35
CA GLY A 450 -16.12 17.99 35.10
C GLY A 450 -17.36 18.80 34.74
N THR A 451 -17.55 19.94 35.39
CA THR A 451 -18.63 20.90 35.09
C THR A 451 -18.06 22.13 34.40
N GLY A 452 -18.73 22.62 33.35
CA GLY A 452 -18.39 23.86 32.65
C GLY A 452 -18.26 23.72 31.14
N MET A 453 -17.83 24.80 30.49
CA MET A 453 -17.64 24.92 29.04
C MET A 453 -16.18 25.28 28.72
N ILE A 454 -15.75 24.94 27.52
CA ILE A 454 -14.43 25.27 26.95
C ILE A 454 -14.70 25.99 25.63
N GLU A 455 -14.20 27.21 25.51
CA GLU A 455 -14.25 27.97 24.25
C GLU A 455 -12.94 27.78 23.50
N LEU A 456 -13.04 27.50 22.19
CA LEU A 456 -11.89 27.39 21.30
C LEU A 456 -11.50 28.78 20.78
N SER A 457 -10.21 29.08 20.79
CA SER A 457 -9.67 30.36 20.29
C SER A 457 -9.48 30.33 18.77
N ASN A 458 -9.05 29.19 18.23
CA ASN A 458 -8.74 28.98 16.82
C ASN A 458 -9.79 28.10 16.12
N GLU A 459 -9.77 28.10 14.80
CA GLU A 459 -10.54 27.17 13.98
C GLU A 459 -9.84 25.80 13.89
N HIS A 460 -10.61 24.71 13.94
CA HIS A 460 -10.11 23.34 13.92
C HIS A 460 -10.91 22.44 12.97
N PHE A 461 -10.24 21.45 12.40
CA PHE A 461 -10.84 20.43 11.53
C PHE A 461 -10.51 19.04 12.05
N ILE A 462 -11.49 18.37 12.63
CA ILE A 462 -11.26 17.08 13.29
C ILE A 462 -11.77 15.96 12.42
N GLU A 463 -10.88 15.07 11.98
CA GLU A 463 -11.28 13.86 11.29
C GLU A 463 -12.28 13.10 12.15
N LEU A 464 -13.44 12.77 11.58
CA LEU A 464 -14.55 12.15 12.31
C LEU A 464 -14.13 10.85 13.01
N ALA A 465 -13.20 10.10 12.42
CA ALA A 465 -12.64 8.88 13.01
C ALA A 465 -11.83 9.13 14.30
N LYS A 466 -11.30 10.35 14.50
CA LYS A 466 -10.63 10.78 15.74
C LYS A 466 -11.62 11.26 16.81
N ALA A 467 -12.88 11.54 16.45
CA ALA A 467 -13.91 11.96 17.38
C ALA A 467 -14.58 10.75 18.05
N VAL A 468 -14.53 10.66 19.38
CA VAL A 468 -15.04 9.50 20.13
C VAL A 468 -16.54 9.66 20.35
N PRO A 469 -17.40 8.74 19.85
CA PRO A 469 -18.83 8.81 20.12
C PRO A 469 -19.11 8.60 21.61
N PHE A 470 -19.88 9.51 22.20
CA PHE A 470 -20.32 9.43 23.60
C PHE A 470 -21.83 9.63 23.68
N LYS A 471 -22.50 8.95 24.61
CA LYS A 471 -23.95 9.04 24.78
C LYS A 471 -24.33 9.09 26.25
N ASP A 472 -25.16 10.05 26.59
CA ASP A 472 -25.90 10.14 27.84
C ASP A 472 -27.41 10.31 27.56
N THR A 473 -28.04 11.36 28.09
CA THR A 473 -29.34 11.89 27.67
C THR A 473 -29.39 12.39 26.23
N VAL A 474 -28.24 12.76 25.64
CA VAL A 474 -28.07 13.18 24.24
C VAL A 474 -26.83 12.49 23.64
N GLU A 475 -26.67 12.61 22.32
CA GLU A 475 -25.51 12.07 21.63
C GLU A 475 -24.44 13.13 21.40
N TRP A 476 -23.19 12.79 21.69
CA TRP A 476 -22.03 13.66 21.62
C TRP A 476 -20.91 13.06 20.76
N TYR A 477 -20.03 13.94 20.31
CA TYR A 477 -18.65 13.65 19.96
C TYR A 477 -17.74 14.20 21.05
N GLU A 478 -16.93 13.34 21.67
CA GLU A 478 -15.81 13.77 22.48
C GLU A 478 -14.62 14.06 21.54
N ILE A 479 -14.12 15.28 21.64
CA ILE A 479 -13.14 15.85 20.72
C ILE A 479 -11.97 16.38 21.54
N THR A 480 -10.76 16.13 21.04
CA THR A 480 -9.51 16.70 21.55
C THR A 480 -8.86 17.54 20.46
N VAL A 481 -8.50 18.77 20.78
CA VAL A 481 -7.79 19.72 19.89
C VAL A 481 -6.61 20.34 20.63
N VAL A 482 -5.58 20.76 19.91
CA VAL A 482 -4.52 21.62 20.46
C VAL A 482 -4.86 23.05 20.04
N ASP A 483 -5.18 23.91 21.00
CA ASP A 483 -5.65 25.27 20.76
C ASP A 483 -4.82 26.23 21.61
N GLN A 484 -4.08 27.13 20.94
CA GLN A 484 -3.07 28.00 21.55
C GLN A 484 -1.98 27.23 22.31
N GLY A 485 -1.56 26.09 21.74
CA GLY A 485 -0.54 25.22 22.33
C GLY A 485 -1.02 24.35 23.50
N GLU A 486 -2.28 24.46 23.93
CA GLU A 486 -2.86 23.65 24.99
C GLU A 486 -3.80 22.57 24.45
N SER A 487 -3.69 21.34 24.98
CA SER A 487 -4.62 20.26 24.64
C SER A 487 -5.97 20.48 25.36
N LYS A 488 -7.01 20.75 24.60
CA LYS A 488 -8.39 20.96 25.06
C LYS A 488 -9.25 19.77 24.66
N THR A 489 -9.92 19.14 25.62
CA THR A 489 -10.85 18.02 25.39
C THR A 489 -12.24 18.34 25.90
N GLY A 490 -13.27 18.14 25.06
CA GLY A 490 -14.66 18.39 25.43
C GLY A 490 -15.67 17.73 24.50
N LEU A 491 -16.95 17.90 24.82
CA LEU A 491 -18.08 17.29 24.14
C LEU A 491 -18.77 18.30 23.20
N LEU A 492 -18.93 17.91 21.94
CA LEU A 492 -19.75 18.59 20.93
C LEU A 492 -21.01 17.78 20.67
N LYS A 493 -22.19 18.41 20.71
CA LYS A 493 -23.44 17.69 20.39
C LYS A 493 -23.43 17.24 18.94
N LYS A 494 -23.92 16.03 18.65
CA LYS A 494 -23.94 15.50 17.28
C LYS A 494 -24.81 16.33 16.33
N ASP A 495 -25.88 16.95 16.81
CA ASP A 495 -26.79 17.80 16.02
C ASP A 495 -26.19 19.17 15.67
N ALA A 496 -25.22 19.65 16.46
CA ALA A 496 -24.46 20.86 16.21
C ALA A 496 -23.25 20.65 15.27
N ALA A 497 -22.87 19.39 15.02
CA ALA A 497 -21.68 19.06 14.23
C ALA A 497 -21.89 19.37 12.74
N LYS A 498 -20.99 20.18 12.17
CA LYS A 498 -20.94 20.47 10.73
C LYS A 498 -19.89 19.58 10.08
N PHE A 499 -20.28 18.84 9.04
CA PHE A 499 -19.40 17.90 8.35
C PHE A 499 -18.87 18.46 7.04
N LEU A 500 -17.57 18.29 6.83
CA LEU A 500 -16.86 18.52 5.57
C LEU A 500 -16.33 17.20 5.04
N SER A 501 -16.29 17.04 3.71
CA SER A 501 -15.62 15.91 3.08
C SER A 501 -14.13 16.21 2.93
N GLN A 502 -13.25 15.18 2.87
CA GLN A 502 -11.85 15.35 2.43
C GLN A 502 -11.71 16.06 1.09
N HIS A 503 -12.74 16.03 0.25
CA HIS A 503 -12.72 16.70 -1.05
C HIS A 503 -12.98 18.21 -0.94
N ASP A 504 -13.51 18.71 0.19
CA ASP A 504 -13.72 20.14 0.46
C ASP A 504 -12.39 20.85 0.84
N TRP A 505 -11.33 20.69 0.03
CA TRP A 505 -9.95 21.14 0.34
C TRP A 505 -9.88 22.60 0.80
N GLU A 506 -10.49 23.53 0.05
CA GLU A 506 -10.46 24.95 0.40
C GLU A 506 -11.10 25.21 1.78
N LYS A 507 -12.20 24.51 2.08
CA LYS A 507 -12.87 24.61 3.39
C LYS A 507 -12.10 23.94 4.52
N LEU A 508 -11.21 22.99 4.21
CA LEU A 508 -10.30 22.35 5.17
C LEU A 508 -9.02 23.18 5.43
N GLY A 509 -8.94 24.38 4.83
CA GLY A 509 -7.85 25.33 5.03
C GLY A 509 -6.74 25.27 3.97
N PHE A 510 -6.89 24.47 2.90
CA PHE A 510 -5.94 24.51 1.79
C PHE A 510 -6.07 25.81 1.01
N ARG A 511 -4.97 26.54 0.87
CA ARG A 511 -4.97 27.90 0.29
C ARG A 511 -3.92 28.02 -0.80
N VAL A 512 -4.33 28.65 -1.89
CA VAL A 512 -3.45 28.96 -3.00
C VAL A 512 -2.59 30.18 -2.66
N VAL A 513 -1.28 30.06 -2.88
CA VAL A 513 -0.31 31.16 -2.84
C VAL A 513 0.28 31.29 -4.24
N LYS A 514 0.07 32.42 -4.91
CA LYS A 514 0.59 32.64 -6.27
C LYS A 514 1.73 33.63 -6.22
N GLU A 515 2.84 33.28 -6.85
CA GLU A 515 3.82 34.27 -7.26
C GLU A 515 3.20 35.13 -8.36
N SER A 516 2.96 36.40 -8.06
CA SER A 516 2.33 37.35 -8.98
C SER A 516 3.22 38.54 -9.33
N ASN A 517 4.45 38.58 -8.79
CA ASN A 517 5.44 39.58 -9.14
C ASN A 517 5.92 39.33 -10.60
N PRO A 518 5.63 40.23 -11.56
CA PRO A 518 6.08 40.08 -12.94
C PRO A 518 7.60 40.17 -13.08
N ASN A 519 8.30 40.64 -12.04
CA ASN A 519 9.76 40.67 -11.95
C ASN A 519 10.32 39.56 -11.04
N SER A 520 9.50 38.57 -10.66
CA SER A 520 9.99 37.46 -9.82
C SER A 520 11.19 36.80 -10.48
N ASP A 521 12.28 36.77 -9.74
CA ASP A 521 13.51 36.07 -10.12
C ASP A 521 13.47 34.60 -9.65
N GLY A 522 12.31 34.06 -9.26
CA GLY A 522 12.21 32.70 -8.74
C GLY A 522 12.70 32.55 -7.29
N PHE A 523 13.00 33.66 -6.61
CA PHE A 523 13.05 33.72 -5.16
C PHE A 523 11.69 34.14 -4.62
N LEU A 524 11.40 33.74 -3.37
CA LEU A 524 10.22 34.20 -2.65
C LEU A 524 10.46 35.63 -2.18
N ASP A 525 9.57 36.53 -2.58
CA ASP A 525 9.48 37.91 -2.09
C ASP A 525 8.30 38.03 -1.10
N PRO A 526 8.53 37.90 0.22
CA PRO A 526 7.43 37.83 1.20
C PRO A 526 6.57 39.10 1.23
N ASP A 527 7.16 40.25 0.93
CA ASP A 527 6.48 41.55 0.91
C ASP A 527 5.46 41.67 -0.23
N ASP A 528 5.59 40.87 -1.27
CA ASP A 528 4.67 40.83 -2.42
C ASP A 528 3.64 39.69 -2.33
N MET A 529 3.63 38.94 -1.22
CA MET A 529 2.66 37.86 -0.97
C MET A 529 1.36 38.33 -0.33
N PRO A 530 0.26 37.55 -0.42
CA PRO A 530 -1.00 37.86 0.27
C PRO A 530 -0.85 37.99 1.79
N ASP A 531 -1.70 38.81 2.43
CA ASP A 531 -1.61 39.10 3.87
C ASP A 531 -1.67 37.85 4.77
N PHE A 532 -2.47 36.85 4.38
CA PHE A 532 -2.54 35.60 5.15
C PHE A 532 -1.22 34.82 5.12
N PHE A 533 -0.45 34.92 4.02
CA PHE A 533 0.86 34.30 3.91
C PHE A 533 1.88 35.08 4.74
N LYS A 534 1.88 36.43 4.62
CA LYS A 534 2.76 37.31 5.39
C LYS A 534 2.62 37.10 6.90
N ALA A 535 1.40 36.96 7.39
CA ALA A 535 1.15 36.69 8.81
C ALA A 535 1.84 35.40 9.27
N LEU A 536 1.66 34.30 8.53
CA LEU A 536 2.26 33.01 8.87
C LEU A 536 3.78 33.00 8.65
N TYR A 537 4.25 33.70 7.62
CA TYR A 537 5.68 33.87 7.34
C TYR A 537 6.39 34.58 8.49
N ASN A 538 5.80 35.65 9.05
CA ASN A 538 6.38 36.34 10.20
C ASN A 538 6.39 35.48 11.48
N ASP A 539 5.40 34.59 11.63
CA ASP A 539 5.36 33.66 12.76
C ASP A 539 6.45 32.57 12.68
N LEU A 540 7.10 32.36 11.53
CA LEU A 540 8.23 31.43 11.42
C LEU A 540 9.37 31.79 12.36
N ASP A 541 9.79 33.06 12.40
CA ASP A 541 10.87 33.52 13.28
C ASP A 541 10.46 33.38 14.75
N LYS A 542 9.22 33.79 15.08
CA LYS A 542 8.65 33.68 16.43
C LYS A 542 8.64 32.25 16.97
N PHE A 543 8.29 31.26 16.14
CA PHE A 543 8.32 29.85 16.52
C PHE A 543 9.66 29.17 16.19
N GLY A 544 10.56 29.89 15.55
CA GLY A 544 11.85 29.45 15.04
C GLY A 544 12.98 29.72 16.01
N ASN A 545 14.03 30.39 15.55
CA ASN A 545 15.18 30.79 16.36
C ASN A 545 14.98 32.15 17.08
N ASN A 546 13.96 32.91 16.68
CA ASN A 546 13.56 34.22 17.22
C ASN A 546 14.73 35.22 17.22
N ASP A 547 15.49 35.28 16.12
CA ASP A 547 16.59 36.23 15.89
C ASP A 547 16.14 37.54 15.20
N GLY A 548 14.86 37.63 14.85
CA GLY A 548 14.24 38.78 14.18
C GLY A 548 14.32 38.70 12.66
N LYS A 549 14.77 37.58 12.08
CA LYS A 549 14.84 37.35 10.64
C LYS A 549 14.23 35.99 10.32
N VAL A 550 13.32 35.98 9.35
CA VAL A 550 12.80 34.71 8.82
C VAL A 550 13.79 34.12 7.82
N THR A 551 14.42 33.02 8.21
CA THR A 551 15.33 32.22 7.39
C THR A 551 14.95 30.73 7.41
N PRO A 552 15.50 29.90 6.52
CA PRO A 552 15.19 28.47 6.51
C PRO A 552 15.62 27.71 7.76
N GLU A 553 16.54 28.28 8.55
CA GLU A 553 16.95 27.76 9.87
C GLU A 553 15.82 27.83 10.91
N ASP A 554 14.77 28.62 10.68
CA ASP A 554 13.59 28.68 11.55
C ASP A 554 12.68 27.46 11.40
N LEU A 555 12.56 26.93 10.17
CA LEU A 555 11.61 25.87 9.82
C LEU A 555 11.74 24.60 10.68
N PRO A 556 12.94 24.06 10.95
CA PRO A 556 13.10 22.88 11.81
C PRO A 556 12.52 23.06 13.22
N CYS A 557 12.51 24.28 13.75
CA CYS A 557 11.95 24.59 15.06
C CYS A 557 10.46 24.96 14.95
N ALA A 558 10.12 25.88 14.05
CA ALA A 558 8.77 26.39 13.87
C ALA A 558 7.77 25.29 13.49
N LEU A 559 8.15 24.34 12.65
CA LEU A 559 7.28 23.24 12.21
C LEU A 559 7.05 22.16 13.28
N LYS A 560 7.71 22.23 14.45
CA LYS A 560 7.34 21.41 15.63
C LYS A 560 6.07 21.93 16.30
N ASN A 561 5.73 23.21 16.10
CA ASN A 561 4.44 23.73 16.51
C ASN A 561 3.35 23.18 15.57
N VAL A 562 2.41 22.41 16.13
CA VAL A 562 1.37 21.70 15.37
C VAL A 562 0.47 22.66 14.60
N GLU A 563 0.05 23.77 15.20
CA GLU A 563 -0.81 24.77 14.55
C GLU A 563 -0.07 25.45 13.39
N MET A 564 1.19 25.84 13.59
CA MET A 564 2.03 26.42 12.55
C MET A 564 2.21 25.46 11.38
N ARG A 565 2.58 24.21 11.68
CA ARG A 565 2.74 23.13 10.68
C ARG A 565 1.45 22.86 9.92
N GLU A 566 0.32 22.82 10.61
CA GLU A 566 -0.98 22.57 9.99
C GLU A 566 -1.33 23.64 8.95
N HIS A 567 -1.12 24.91 9.27
CA HIS A 567 -1.38 26.01 8.33
C HIS A 567 -0.35 26.05 7.20
N TRP A 568 0.94 25.93 7.53
CA TRP A 568 2.03 26.07 6.57
C TRP A 568 2.00 24.97 5.50
N SER A 569 1.75 23.73 5.92
CA SER A 569 1.67 22.58 5.00
C SER A 569 0.43 22.56 4.10
N LYS A 570 -0.56 23.43 4.36
CA LYS A 570 -1.78 23.55 3.54
C LYS A 570 -1.68 24.63 2.45
N PHE A 571 -0.55 25.31 2.33
CA PHE A 571 -0.30 26.17 1.16
C PHE A 571 -0.08 25.35 -0.10
N ILE A 572 -0.71 25.79 -1.18
CA ILE A 572 -0.53 25.28 -2.54
C ILE A 572 0.13 26.40 -3.33
N ALA A 573 1.45 26.31 -3.50
CA ALA A 573 2.24 27.38 -4.07
C ALA A 573 2.31 27.29 -5.60
N HIS A 574 2.17 28.41 -6.28
CA HIS A 574 2.29 28.51 -7.73
C HIS A 574 3.51 29.34 -8.07
N HIS A 575 4.61 28.65 -8.39
CA HIS A 575 5.90 29.25 -8.68
C HIS A 575 6.66 28.43 -9.73
N PRO A 576 7.73 28.98 -10.33
CA PRO A 576 8.58 28.24 -11.23
C PRO A 576 9.28 27.06 -10.54
N THR A 577 9.33 25.90 -11.20
CA THR A 577 10.05 24.72 -10.73
C THR A 577 11.55 24.93 -10.65
N GLU A 578 12.21 24.33 -9.65
CA GLU A 578 13.66 24.39 -9.42
C GLU A 578 14.47 23.64 -10.50
N TRP A 579 13.83 22.73 -11.25
CA TRP A 579 14.50 21.75 -12.11
C TRP A 579 14.60 22.14 -13.60
N LYS A 580 14.26 23.39 -13.95
CA LYS A 580 14.14 23.85 -15.34
C LYS A 580 15.30 24.69 -15.84
N ASP A 581 15.54 25.83 -15.19
CA ASP A 581 16.35 26.89 -15.77
C ASP A 581 17.82 26.74 -15.36
N ASP A 582 18.73 26.87 -16.32
CA ASP A 582 20.18 26.85 -16.08
C ASP A 582 20.63 28.05 -15.24
N ALA A 583 21.80 27.94 -14.61
CA ALA A 583 22.31 28.90 -13.65
C ALA A 583 22.68 30.29 -14.24
N ASP A 584 22.65 30.44 -15.58
CA ASP A 584 22.91 31.71 -16.26
C ASP A 584 21.61 32.42 -16.69
N THR A 585 20.46 31.78 -16.54
CA THR A 585 19.15 32.41 -16.79
C THR A 585 18.82 33.52 -15.77
N PRO A 586 17.92 34.47 -16.13
CA PRO A 586 17.52 35.56 -15.25
C PRO A 586 17.03 35.12 -13.87
N LYS A 587 16.42 33.93 -13.76
CA LYS A 587 15.99 33.32 -12.49
C LYS A 587 17.14 33.29 -11.46
N TRP A 588 18.34 32.93 -11.86
CA TRP A 588 19.45 32.79 -10.90
C TRP A 588 20.28 34.07 -10.72
N SER A 589 19.82 35.22 -11.24
CA SER A 589 20.59 36.47 -11.23
C SER A 589 21.02 36.92 -9.84
N ARG A 590 20.15 36.73 -8.83
CA ARG A 590 20.40 37.12 -7.44
C ARG A 590 21.50 36.29 -6.76
N LEU A 591 21.80 35.08 -7.26
CA LEU A 591 22.84 34.21 -6.71
C LEU A 591 24.23 34.88 -6.73
N LYS A 592 24.51 35.68 -7.77
CA LYS A 592 25.77 36.44 -7.89
C LYS A 592 25.97 37.43 -6.75
N ASN A 593 24.89 38.07 -6.31
CA ASN A 593 24.92 39.03 -5.20
C ASN A 593 24.99 38.30 -3.85
N ILE A 594 24.27 37.19 -3.71
CA ILE A 594 24.29 36.38 -2.48
C ILE A 594 25.69 35.82 -2.20
N LEU A 595 26.42 35.44 -3.25
CA LEU A 595 27.74 34.83 -3.16
C LEU A 595 28.87 35.76 -3.63
N GLU A 596 28.69 37.08 -3.55
CA GLU A 596 29.67 38.06 -4.03
C GLU A 596 31.04 37.91 -3.34
N ASP A 597 31.02 37.57 -2.05
CA ASP A 597 32.22 37.32 -1.23
C ASP A 597 32.80 35.91 -1.41
N SER A 598 32.18 35.06 -2.24
CA SER A 598 32.56 33.66 -2.42
C SER A 598 32.46 33.21 -3.89
N PRO A 599 33.24 33.82 -4.80
CA PRO A 599 33.13 33.57 -6.26
C PRO A 599 33.40 32.12 -6.66
N LYS A 600 34.28 31.41 -5.95
CA LYS A 600 34.52 29.97 -6.16
C LYS A 600 33.29 29.13 -5.81
N VAL A 601 32.58 29.48 -4.74
CA VAL A 601 31.35 28.79 -4.32
C VAL A 601 30.24 29.07 -5.34
N LEU A 602 30.15 30.30 -5.84
CA LEU A 602 29.22 30.66 -6.92
C LEU A 602 29.45 29.79 -8.16
N GLU A 603 30.69 29.67 -8.64
CA GLU A 603 31.00 28.85 -9.81
C GLU A 603 30.60 27.38 -9.60
N HIS A 604 30.97 26.81 -8.45
CA HIS A 604 30.60 25.44 -8.08
C HIS A 604 29.08 25.23 -8.00
N GLU A 605 28.34 26.19 -7.44
CA GLU A 605 26.89 26.10 -7.32
C GLU A 605 26.19 26.21 -8.68
N LYS A 606 26.72 27.04 -9.60
CA LYS A 606 26.23 27.11 -10.97
C LYS A 606 26.40 25.78 -11.71
N GLU A 607 27.54 25.12 -11.56
CA GLU A 607 27.76 23.78 -12.12
C GLU A 607 26.77 22.77 -11.54
N ARG A 608 26.55 22.81 -10.23
CA ARG A 608 25.59 21.95 -9.53
C ARG A 608 24.17 22.14 -10.07
N ILE A 609 23.69 23.37 -10.19
CA ILE A 609 22.37 23.70 -10.77
C ILE A 609 22.26 23.08 -12.18
N ASN A 610 23.25 23.34 -13.04
CA ASN A 610 23.25 22.85 -14.43
C ASN A 610 23.26 21.32 -14.53
N SER A 611 23.84 20.61 -13.54
CA SER A 611 23.85 19.15 -13.51
C SER A 611 22.50 18.52 -13.10
N LEU A 612 21.66 19.29 -12.38
CA LEU A 612 20.41 18.82 -11.80
C LEU A 612 19.19 19.10 -12.68
N ILE A 613 19.26 20.08 -13.58
CA ILE A 613 18.13 20.40 -14.44
C ILE A 613 17.78 19.24 -15.38
N PHE A 614 16.49 19.12 -15.65
CA PHE A 614 15.95 18.09 -16.55
C PHE A 614 14.66 18.52 -17.24
N TRP A 615 13.99 19.58 -16.78
CA TRP A 615 12.63 19.92 -17.22
C TRP A 615 12.51 20.18 -18.72
N ASN A 616 13.53 20.81 -19.31
CA ASN A 616 13.58 21.15 -20.73
C ASN A 616 14.04 19.97 -21.62
N ASP A 617 14.26 18.78 -21.05
CA ASP A 617 14.58 17.59 -21.83
C ASP A 617 13.45 17.30 -22.84
N PRO A 618 13.76 17.05 -24.13
CA PRO A 618 12.77 16.78 -25.16
C PRO A 618 11.77 15.67 -24.81
N VAL A 619 12.21 14.66 -24.04
CA VAL A 619 11.36 13.58 -23.54
C VAL A 619 10.23 14.13 -22.68
N LEU A 620 10.54 15.02 -21.75
CA LEU A 620 9.56 15.55 -20.80
C LEU A 620 8.64 16.58 -21.44
N GLN A 621 9.17 17.41 -22.34
CA GLN A 621 8.36 18.35 -23.11
C GLN A 621 7.29 17.64 -23.96
N SER A 622 7.59 16.43 -24.45
CA SER A 622 6.60 15.59 -25.14
C SER A 622 5.45 15.10 -24.25
N LYS A 623 5.62 15.11 -22.92
CA LYS A 623 4.65 14.63 -21.93
C LYS A 623 3.75 15.76 -21.37
N GLN A 624 3.78 16.96 -21.95
CA GLN A 624 2.91 18.10 -21.60
C GLN A 624 3.02 18.58 -20.14
N LEU A 625 4.23 18.60 -19.58
CA LEU A 625 4.50 19.09 -18.22
C LEU A 625 4.38 20.62 -18.04
N GLY A 626 4.05 21.34 -19.10
CA GLY A 626 3.94 22.80 -19.10
C GLY A 626 5.29 23.51 -19.17
N ASP A 627 5.25 24.82 -19.04
CA ASP A 627 6.41 25.72 -19.11
C ASP A 627 7.23 25.77 -17.82
N GLY A 628 6.89 24.96 -16.81
CA GLY A 628 7.55 24.90 -15.52
C GLY A 628 7.01 25.86 -14.47
N LEU A 629 5.98 26.66 -14.78
CA LEU A 629 5.18 27.36 -13.77
C LEU A 629 4.03 26.43 -13.33
N ILE A 630 4.12 25.89 -12.11
CA ILE A 630 3.28 24.77 -11.67
C ILE A 630 2.80 24.94 -10.23
N TRP A 631 1.79 24.16 -9.86
CA TRP A 631 1.22 24.10 -8.52
C TRP A 631 1.96 23.06 -7.69
N HIS A 632 2.61 23.47 -6.61
CA HIS A 632 3.25 22.59 -5.64
C HIS A 632 2.34 22.36 -4.43
N PHE A 633 2.30 21.11 -3.97
CA PHE A 633 1.63 20.73 -2.74
C PHE A 633 2.68 20.26 -1.73
N HIS A 634 2.47 20.56 -0.45
CA HIS A 634 3.23 19.87 0.60
C HIS A 634 2.93 18.36 0.52
N PRO A 635 3.94 17.48 0.29
CA PRO A 635 3.68 16.07 0.03
C PRO A 635 2.91 15.36 1.15
N ILE A 636 3.30 15.57 2.41
CA ILE A 636 2.67 14.89 3.55
C ILE A 636 1.26 15.40 3.84
N ALA A 637 0.98 16.70 3.76
CA ALA A 637 -0.38 17.21 3.96
C ALA A 637 -1.34 16.80 2.82
N PHE A 638 -0.87 16.82 1.56
CA PHE A 638 -1.64 16.27 0.44
C PHE A 638 -1.99 14.80 0.67
N LEU A 639 -1.02 13.99 1.07
CA LEU A 639 -1.23 12.57 1.34
C LEU A 639 -2.08 12.35 2.59
N GLY A 640 -1.92 13.13 3.65
CA GLY A 640 -2.74 13.06 4.86
C GLY A 640 -4.22 13.26 4.57
N ASN A 641 -4.56 14.16 3.65
CA ASN A 641 -5.93 14.38 3.19
C ASN A 641 -6.40 13.36 2.12
N SER A 642 -5.48 12.85 1.29
CA SER A 642 -5.81 11.96 0.15
C SER A 642 -5.85 10.47 0.51
N ILE A 643 -4.99 10.03 1.43
CA ILE A 643 -5.02 8.68 2.01
C ILE A 643 -6.32 8.61 2.80
N GLY A 644 -7.23 7.72 2.40
CA GLY A 644 -8.46 7.46 3.17
C GLY A 644 -8.11 7.12 4.62
N SER A 645 -9.02 7.36 5.56
CA SER A 645 -8.81 7.03 6.98
C SER A 645 -8.18 5.66 7.08
N GLY A 646 -7.10 5.54 7.86
CA GLY A 646 -6.52 4.26 8.32
C GLY A 646 -7.53 3.52 9.19
N GLY A 647 -8.63 3.15 8.57
CA GLY A 647 -9.90 2.75 9.14
C GLY A 647 -10.82 2.21 8.04
N LYS A 648 -10.25 1.66 6.96
CA LYS A 648 -10.96 0.74 6.08
C LYS A 648 -10.04 -0.39 5.75
N ILE A 649 -10.24 -1.47 6.50
CA ILE A 649 -9.89 -2.83 6.10
C ILE A 649 -9.91 -2.94 4.57
N LYS A 650 -8.75 -3.18 3.95
CA LYS A 650 -8.64 -3.44 2.51
C LYS A 650 -8.42 -4.93 2.26
N ILE A 651 -9.52 -5.69 2.30
CA ILE A 651 -9.50 -7.10 1.90
C ILE A 651 -9.17 -7.20 0.42
N THR A 652 -8.18 -8.02 0.08
CA THR A 652 -7.84 -8.34 -1.31
C THR A 652 -8.35 -9.73 -1.69
N VAL A 653 -8.54 -9.96 -3.00
CA VAL A 653 -8.80 -11.30 -3.54
C VAL A 653 -7.70 -12.29 -3.13
N GLY A 654 -6.44 -11.84 -3.07
CA GLY A 654 -5.31 -12.66 -2.61
C GLY A 654 -5.47 -13.14 -1.16
N MET A 655 -5.92 -12.26 -0.26
CA MET A 655 -6.24 -12.63 1.13
C MET A 655 -7.38 -13.65 1.17
N LEU A 656 -8.46 -13.44 0.40
CA LEU A 656 -9.57 -14.38 0.35
C LEU A 656 -9.18 -15.74 -0.25
N LYS A 657 -8.26 -15.77 -1.23
CA LYS A 657 -7.71 -17.04 -1.74
C LYS A 657 -6.94 -17.82 -0.66
N LYS A 658 -6.29 -17.14 0.29
CA LYS A 658 -5.68 -17.80 1.47
C LYS A 658 -6.75 -18.33 2.44
N VAL A 659 -7.84 -17.60 2.67
CA VAL A 659 -8.99 -18.10 3.44
C VAL A 659 -9.54 -19.39 2.81
N PHE A 660 -9.68 -19.42 1.48
CA PHE A 660 -10.14 -20.57 0.69
C PHE A 660 -8.97 -21.35 0.05
N ASP A 661 -8.00 -21.77 0.85
CA ASP A 661 -6.75 -22.48 0.52
C ASP A 661 -6.81 -23.64 -0.52
N LYS A 662 -7.98 -24.20 -0.83
CA LYS A 662 -8.14 -25.28 -1.84
C LYS A 662 -9.05 -24.87 -3.01
N LEU A 663 -9.26 -23.58 -3.19
CA LEU A 663 -10.07 -23.03 -4.27
C LEU A 663 -9.33 -23.19 -5.60
N ARG A 664 -9.99 -23.81 -6.58
CA ARG A 664 -9.47 -23.86 -7.96
C ARG A 664 -9.62 -22.48 -8.58
N ASN A 665 -8.54 -21.97 -9.17
CA ASN A 665 -8.57 -20.71 -9.92
C ASN A 665 -9.52 -20.83 -11.11
N SER A 666 -10.55 -20.00 -11.14
CA SER A 666 -11.49 -19.84 -12.25
C SER A 666 -12.02 -18.41 -12.24
N SER A 667 -12.40 -17.89 -13.40
CA SER A 667 -12.93 -16.53 -13.53
C SER A 667 -14.16 -16.32 -12.63
N GLU A 668 -15.08 -17.28 -12.60
CA GLU A 668 -16.29 -17.24 -11.77
C GLU A 668 -15.97 -17.06 -10.28
N LYS A 669 -15.00 -17.82 -9.76
CA LYS A 669 -14.59 -17.71 -8.35
C LYS A 669 -13.86 -16.41 -8.06
N ASP A 670 -13.05 -15.92 -8.99
CA ASP A 670 -12.38 -14.64 -8.84
C ASP A 670 -13.41 -13.48 -8.80
N GLU A 671 -14.48 -13.54 -9.61
CA GLU A 671 -15.58 -12.56 -9.53
C GLU A 671 -16.33 -12.61 -8.19
N LEU A 672 -16.66 -13.80 -7.67
CA LEU A 672 -17.25 -13.92 -6.33
C LEU A 672 -16.34 -13.34 -5.24
N LEU A 673 -15.04 -13.66 -5.27
CA LEU A 673 -14.09 -13.13 -4.28
C LEU A 673 -13.91 -11.61 -4.42
N LYS A 674 -13.90 -11.06 -5.64
CA LYS A 674 -13.89 -9.62 -5.88
C LYS A 674 -15.13 -8.96 -5.28
N GLU A 675 -16.31 -9.53 -5.49
CA GLU A 675 -17.56 -9.01 -4.93
C GLU A 675 -17.56 -9.06 -3.40
N ILE A 676 -17.09 -10.16 -2.78
CA ILE A 676 -16.93 -10.25 -1.32
C ILE A 676 -16.03 -9.12 -0.81
N ALA A 677 -14.87 -8.94 -1.45
CA ALA A 677 -13.91 -7.91 -1.05
C ALA A 677 -14.49 -6.49 -1.21
N SER A 678 -15.08 -6.17 -2.37
CA SER A 678 -15.69 -4.86 -2.64
C SER A 678 -16.81 -4.54 -1.66
N GLN A 679 -17.79 -5.44 -1.47
CA GLN A 679 -18.91 -5.20 -0.55
C GLN A 679 -18.45 -4.93 0.88
N ILE A 680 -17.46 -5.69 1.39
CA ILE A 680 -16.95 -5.51 2.75
C ILE A 680 -16.10 -4.25 2.85
N ASN A 681 -15.17 -4.01 1.93
CA ASN A 681 -14.29 -2.83 1.96
C ASN A 681 -15.08 -1.52 1.86
N GLU A 682 -16.15 -1.50 1.07
CA GLU A 682 -17.01 -0.32 0.92
C GLU A 682 -17.85 -0.03 2.17
N ASN A 683 -18.18 -1.06 2.96
CA ASN A 683 -19.19 -0.99 4.03
C ASN A 683 -18.70 -1.54 5.38
N CYS A 684 -17.40 -1.69 5.62
CA CYS A 684 -16.84 -2.44 6.76
C CYS A 684 -17.38 -1.98 8.12
N GLU A 685 -17.46 -0.66 8.35
CA GLU A 685 -18.01 -0.07 9.58
C GLU A 685 -19.52 -0.35 9.74
N LYS A 686 -20.27 -0.21 8.63
CA LYS A 686 -21.72 -0.48 8.58
C LYS A 686 -21.99 -1.97 8.80
N TYR A 687 -21.11 -2.84 8.33
CA TYR A 687 -21.20 -4.29 8.47
C TYR A 687 -20.59 -4.82 9.77
N LYS A 688 -19.97 -3.97 10.59
CA LYS A 688 -19.24 -4.36 11.81
C LYS A 688 -18.20 -5.45 11.49
N LEU A 689 -17.46 -5.23 10.41
CA LEU A 689 -16.37 -6.04 9.88
C LEU A 689 -15.16 -5.14 9.60
N ASP A 690 -14.83 -4.31 10.58
CA ASP A 690 -13.87 -3.21 10.59
C ASP A 690 -12.67 -3.48 11.52
N THR A 691 -12.58 -4.68 12.11
CA THR A 691 -11.38 -5.15 12.82
C THR A 691 -10.90 -6.50 12.27
N VAL A 692 -9.58 -6.72 12.34
CA VAL A 692 -8.94 -8.00 11.97
C VAL A 692 -9.58 -9.18 12.70
N LEU A 693 -9.90 -8.99 13.98
CA LEU A 693 -10.54 -10.00 14.82
C LEU A 693 -11.95 -10.34 14.32
N ARG A 694 -12.80 -9.34 14.05
CA ARG A 694 -14.16 -9.54 13.53
C ARG A 694 -14.14 -10.22 12.16
N LEU A 695 -13.25 -9.80 11.26
CA LEU A 695 -13.07 -10.48 9.97
C LEU A 695 -12.68 -11.93 10.14
N SER A 696 -11.73 -12.21 11.03
CA SER A 696 -11.22 -13.57 11.22
C SER A 696 -12.31 -14.49 11.76
N HIS A 697 -13.11 -14.02 12.72
CA HIS A 697 -14.31 -14.73 13.18
C HIS A 697 -15.33 -14.94 12.06
N PHE A 698 -15.64 -13.89 11.30
CA PHE A 698 -16.60 -13.97 10.19
C PHE A 698 -16.16 -14.99 9.13
N PHE A 699 -14.93 -14.88 8.64
CA PHE A 699 -14.41 -15.73 7.58
C PHE A 699 -14.12 -17.16 8.03
N ALA A 700 -13.73 -17.39 9.29
CA ALA A 700 -13.60 -18.75 9.82
C ALA A 700 -14.93 -19.50 9.73
N GLN A 701 -16.01 -18.81 10.09
CA GLN A 701 -17.35 -19.35 10.05
C GLN A 701 -17.85 -19.51 8.61
N VAL A 702 -17.67 -18.50 7.74
CA VAL A 702 -18.03 -18.60 6.31
C VAL A 702 -17.28 -19.75 5.63
N ARG A 703 -15.98 -19.88 5.89
CA ARG A 703 -15.12 -20.94 5.32
C ARG A 703 -15.59 -22.34 5.70
N GLN A 704 -16.23 -22.49 6.86
CA GLN A 704 -16.87 -23.74 7.25
C GLN A 704 -18.20 -23.96 6.52
N GLU A 705 -19.06 -22.94 6.40
CA GLU A 705 -20.38 -23.08 5.75
C GLU A 705 -20.27 -23.43 4.26
N ILE A 706 -19.52 -22.64 3.50
CA ILE A 706 -19.47 -22.78 2.03
C ILE A 706 -18.30 -23.65 1.55
N GLY A 707 -17.58 -24.24 2.50
CA GLY A 707 -16.45 -25.14 2.27
C GLY A 707 -15.27 -24.51 1.54
N SER A 708 -14.26 -25.35 1.24
CA SER A 708 -13.02 -24.91 0.60
C SER A 708 -13.18 -24.52 -0.86
N LYS A 709 -14.30 -24.93 -1.49
CA LYS A 709 -14.64 -24.63 -2.88
C LYS A 709 -15.43 -23.33 -3.02
N CYS A 710 -15.74 -22.65 -1.90
CA CYS A 710 -16.52 -21.41 -1.90
C CYS A 710 -17.85 -21.59 -2.66
N ALA A 711 -18.64 -22.59 -2.26
CA ALA A 711 -19.91 -22.95 -2.88
C ALA A 711 -21.08 -22.24 -2.17
N VAL A 712 -21.62 -21.20 -2.81
CA VAL A 712 -22.72 -20.37 -2.28
C VAL A 712 -24.11 -20.97 -2.53
N GLU A 713 -24.16 -22.23 -2.95
CA GLU A 713 -25.38 -23.02 -3.06
C GLU A 713 -25.09 -24.38 -2.41
N GLU A 714 -26.06 -24.87 -1.62
CA GLU A 714 -26.00 -26.17 -0.98
C GLU A 714 -26.13 -27.32 -2.00
N ASP A 715 -25.32 -28.37 -1.83
CA ASP A 715 -25.34 -29.58 -2.66
C ASP A 715 -26.01 -30.74 -1.90
N PHE A 716 -26.91 -31.46 -2.56
CA PHE A 716 -27.65 -32.59 -1.97
C PHE A 716 -27.11 -33.96 -2.43
N THR A 717 -25.83 -34.04 -2.77
CA THR A 717 -25.16 -35.29 -3.11
C THR A 717 -24.76 -36.09 -1.86
N TYR A 718 -25.72 -36.83 -1.28
CA TYR A 718 -25.52 -37.64 -0.08
C TYR A 718 -25.52 -39.15 -0.36
N SER A 719 -24.68 -39.88 0.39
CA SER A 719 -24.78 -41.34 0.43
C SER A 719 -26.01 -41.75 1.23
N VAL A 720 -26.46 -43.00 1.07
CA VAL A 720 -27.56 -43.56 1.87
C VAL A 720 -27.31 -43.38 3.38
N GLN A 721 -26.08 -43.63 3.85
CA GLN A 721 -25.73 -43.45 5.25
C GLN A 721 -25.62 -41.98 5.66
N GLY A 722 -25.11 -41.13 4.76
CA GLY A 722 -25.05 -39.68 4.98
C GLY A 722 -26.44 -39.08 5.18
N LEU A 723 -27.42 -39.48 4.36
CA LEU A 723 -28.81 -39.03 4.52
C LEU A 723 -29.37 -39.40 5.90
N LYS A 724 -29.18 -40.65 6.34
CA LYS A 724 -29.64 -41.14 7.65
C LYS A 724 -28.98 -40.41 8.81
N GLY A 725 -27.70 -40.05 8.67
CA GLY A 725 -26.95 -39.35 9.71
C GLY A 725 -27.20 -37.84 9.77
N THR A 726 -27.49 -37.19 8.64
CA THR A 726 -27.61 -35.73 8.56
C THR A 726 -29.05 -35.24 8.73
N PHE A 727 -30.04 -35.97 8.23
CA PHE A 727 -31.43 -35.50 8.19
C PHE A 727 -32.35 -36.44 8.96
N GLY A 728 -33.01 -35.90 10.00
CA GLY A 728 -33.96 -36.66 10.83
C GLY A 728 -35.06 -37.36 10.02
N TYR A 729 -35.52 -36.78 8.91
CA TYR A 729 -36.47 -37.45 8.01
C TYR A 729 -35.95 -38.82 7.54
N PHE A 730 -34.74 -38.85 6.98
CA PHE A 730 -34.15 -40.06 6.41
C PHE A 730 -33.68 -41.06 7.46
N ALA A 731 -33.40 -40.62 8.70
CA ALA A 731 -33.19 -41.51 9.83
C ALA A 731 -34.44 -42.37 10.12
N HIS A 732 -35.64 -41.78 9.99
CA HIS A 732 -36.92 -42.47 10.21
C HIS A 732 -37.47 -43.14 8.94
N HIS A 733 -36.95 -42.80 7.76
CA HIS A 733 -37.37 -43.32 6.45
C HIS A 733 -36.18 -43.92 5.69
N PRO A 734 -35.60 -45.03 6.17
CA PRO A 734 -34.37 -45.60 5.63
C PRO A 734 -34.51 -46.10 4.18
N ASP A 735 -35.71 -46.50 3.76
CA ASP A 735 -35.99 -46.96 2.39
C ASP A 735 -35.93 -45.80 1.39
N GLU A 736 -36.41 -44.62 1.80
CA GLU A 736 -36.29 -43.40 0.99
C GLU A 736 -34.84 -42.92 0.93
N ALA A 737 -34.06 -43.12 1.99
CA ALA A 737 -32.62 -42.86 1.96
C ALA A 737 -31.91 -43.73 0.92
N ALA A 738 -32.32 -45.00 0.79
CA ALA A 738 -31.80 -45.93 -0.23
C ALA A 738 -32.27 -45.55 -1.65
N THR A 739 -33.48 -44.99 -1.77
CA THR A 739 -34.06 -44.55 -3.04
C THR A 739 -33.36 -43.32 -3.61
N TYR A 740 -33.07 -42.33 -2.76
CA TYR A 740 -32.58 -41.02 -3.22
C TYR A 740 -31.07 -40.84 -3.06
N GLY A 741 -30.44 -41.48 -2.06
CA GLY A 741 -29.00 -41.42 -1.85
C GLY A 741 -28.23 -42.39 -2.74
N TYR A 742 -26.93 -42.15 -2.94
CA TYR A 742 -26.10 -43.06 -3.74
C TYR A 742 -25.65 -44.30 -2.91
N PRO A 743 -25.76 -45.52 -3.47
CA PRO A 743 -25.27 -46.74 -2.83
C PRO A 743 -23.81 -47.01 -3.26
N GLY A 744 -22.83 -46.74 -2.38
CA GLY A 744 -21.43 -47.17 -2.60
C GLY A 744 -20.43 -46.05 -2.90
N GLN A 745 -19.41 -46.33 -3.73
CA GLN A 745 -18.24 -45.45 -3.92
C GLN A 745 -18.44 -44.32 -4.94
N THR A 746 -19.39 -44.47 -5.87
CA THR A 746 -19.65 -43.44 -6.90
C THR A 746 -20.54 -42.34 -6.32
N LYS A 747 -19.96 -41.16 -6.10
CA LYS A 747 -20.65 -39.99 -5.53
C LYS A 747 -21.50 -39.28 -6.59
N TYR A 748 -22.65 -39.86 -6.92
CA TYR A 748 -23.57 -39.29 -7.90
C TYR A 748 -25.03 -39.41 -7.44
N VAL A 749 -25.73 -38.28 -7.37
CA VAL A 749 -27.18 -38.21 -7.15
C VAL A 749 -27.78 -37.39 -8.29
N SER A 750 -28.80 -37.94 -8.97
CA SER A 750 -29.47 -37.25 -10.07
C SER A 750 -30.13 -35.96 -9.58
N HIS A 751 -30.26 -34.96 -10.46
CA HIS A 751 -30.88 -33.69 -10.08
C HIS A 751 -32.32 -33.85 -9.52
N PRO A 752 -33.19 -34.71 -10.09
CA PRO A 752 -34.50 -35.02 -9.48
C PRO A 752 -34.39 -35.60 -8.07
N ASN A 753 -33.40 -36.47 -7.81
CA ASN A 753 -33.19 -37.02 -6.48
C ASN A 753 -32.67 -35.97 -5.50
N GLN A 754 -31.83 -35.03 -5.94
CA GLN A 754 -31.41 -33.90 -5.10
C GLN A 754 -32.61 -33.02 -4.70
N ILE A 755 -33.52 -32.73 -5.64
CA ILE A 755 -34.78 -32.04 -5.36
C ILE A 755 -35.60 -32.84 -4.33
N ALA A 756 -35.74 -34.15 -4.54
CA ALA A 756 -36.49 -35.03 -3.64
C ALA A 756 -35.88 -35.06 -2.22
N ILE A 757 -34.56 -35.04 -2.10
CA ILE A 757 -33.83 -34.99 -0.82
C ILE A 757 -34.11 -33.68 -0.11
N ALA A 758 -33.93 -32.52 -0.76
CA ALA A 758 -34.13 -31.22 -0.12
C ALA A 758 -35.59 -31.02 0.32
N ASN A 759 -36.55 -31.45 -0.49
CA ASN A 759 -37.97 -31.38 -0.14
C ASN A 759 -38.33 -32.21 1.10
N ARG A 760 -37.62 -33.31 1.35
CA ARG A 760 -37.78 -34.14 2.55
C ARG A 760 -37.00 -33.62 3.74
N ALA A 761 -35.80 -33.10 3.51
CA ALA A 761 -34.96 -32.52 4.54
C ALA A 761 -35.59 -31.26 5.16
N TYR A 762 -36.22 -30.44 4.33
CA TYR A 762 -36.70 -29.10 4.68
C TYR A 762 -38.22 -28.89 4.52
N GLY A 763 -38.98 -29.89 4.06
CA GLY A 763 -40.44 -29.83 4.02
C GLY A 763 -41.05 -29.65 5.41
N SER A 764 -42.10 -28.84 5.52
CA SER A 764 -42.80 -28.50 6.77
C SER A 764 -41.90 -27.89 7.86
N ARG A 765 -40.73 -27.34 7.48
CA ARG A 765 -39.78 -26.69 8.39
C ARG A 765 -39.49 -25.26 7.93
N LEU A 766 -39.13 -24.38 8.87
CA LEU A 766 -38.66 -23.01 8.57
C LEU A 766 -39.61 -22.19 7.65
N GLY A 767 -40.92 -22.41 7.80
CA GLY A 767 -41.96 -21.76 7.00
C GLY A 767 -42.22 -22.39 5.63
N ASN A 768 -41.53 -23.47 5.26
CA ASN A 768 -41.83 -24.24 4.06
C ASN A 768 -43.12 -25.04 4.24
N GLY A 769 -43.89 -25.17 3.17
CA GLY A 769 -45.03 -26.08 3.06
C GLY A 769 -44.61 -27.56 3.06
N SER A 770 -45.57 -28.45 2.83
CA SER A 770 -45.34 -29.90 2.83
C SER A 770 -44.29 -30.33 1.77
N ILE A 771 -43.81 -31.56 1.85
CA ILE A 771 -42.87 -32.14 0.88
C ILE A 771 -43.38 -31.96 -0.57
N ALA A 772 -44.70 -32.07 -0.79
CA ALA A 772 -45.34 -31.92 -2.09
C ALA A 772 -45.32 -30.48 -2.65
N SER A 773 -45.11 -29.45 -1.81
CA SER A 773 -45.06 -28.06 -2.27
C SER A 773 -43.79 -27.71 -3.06
N GLY A 774 -42.74 -28.54 -2.95
CA GLY A 774 -41.43 -28.26 -3.54
C GLY A 774 -40.64 -27.16 -2.83
N GLU A 775 -41.15 -26.63 -1.71
CA GLU A 775 -40.55 -25.47 -1.04
C GLU A 775 -39.25 -25.80 -0.31
N GLY A 776 -39.02 -27.07 0.05
CA GLY A 776 -37.76 -27.49 0.65
C GLY A 776 -36.57 -27.34 -0.31
N TRP A 777 -36.75 -27.67 -1.59
CA TRP A 777 -35.78 -27.39 -2.64
C TRP A 777 -35.75 -25.91 -3.00
N LYS A 778 -36.92 -25.27 -3.15
CA LYS A 778 -37.01 -23.84 -3.54
C LYS A 778 -36.21 -22.94 -2.59
N TYR A 779 -36.35 -23.15 -1.29
CA TYR A 779 -35.69 -22.38 -0.23
C TYR A 779 -34.51 -23.12 0.43
N ARG A 780 -33.78 -23.95 -0.32
CA ARG A 780 -32.52 -24.57 0.10
C ARG A 780 -31.42 -23.53 0.42
N GLY A 781 -30.35 -23.96 1.07
CA GLY A 781 -29.25 -23.08 1.50
C GLY A 781 -28.57 -22.35 0.35
N ARG A 782 -28.51 -21.00 0.44
CA ARG A 782 -27.75 -20.14 -0.50
C ARG A 782 -27.00 -19.01 0.20
N GLY A 783 -26.00 -18.44 -0.47
CA GLY A 783 -25.17 -17.34 0.00
C GLY A 783 -24.05 -17.76 0.96
N LEU A 784 -23.33 -16.79 1.55
CA LEU A 784 -22.13 -17.05 2.38
C LEU A 784 -22.39 -17.80 3.70
N LYS A 785 -23.66 -17.91 4.11
CA LYS A 785 -24.10 -18.58 5.34
C LYS A 785 -25.21 -19.61 5.11
N HIS A 786 -25.45 -20.00 3.85
CA HIS A 786 -26.52 -20.94 3.47
C HIS A 786 -27.88 -20.60 4.11
N LEU A 787 -28.41 -19.41 3.81
CA LEU A 787 -29.75 -18.99 4.25
C LEU A 787 -30.80 -20.00 3.73
N THR A 788 -31.54 -20.63 4.64
CA THR A 788 -32.43 -21.76 4.35
C THR A 788 -33.83 -21.56 4.92
N GLY A 789 -34.87 -21.90 4.16
CA GLY A 789 -36.29 -21.89 4.57
C GLY A 789 -37.04 -20.59 4.28
N LYS A 790 -38.31 -20.70 3.85
CA LYS A 790 -39.15 -19.58 3.40
C LYS A 790 -39.25 -18.44 4.41
N SER A 791 -39.34 -18.73 5.71
CA SER A 791 -39.39 -17.70 6.77
C SER A 791 -38.11 -16.86 6.79
N ASN A 792 -36.95 -17.48 6.58
CA ASN A 792 -35.66 -16.79 6.58
C ASN A 792 -35.46 -15.95 5.32
N TYR A 793 -35.92 -16.43 4.15
CA TYR A 793 -35.93 -15.62 2.92
C TYR A 793 -36.85 -14.40 3.04
N ASN A 794 -38.03 -14.54 3.66
CA ASN A 794 -38.91 -13.40 3.96
C ASN A 794 -38.23 -12.40 4.91
N ALA A 795 -37.63 -12.90 6.00
CA ALA A 795 -36.96 -12.03 6.97
C ALA A 795 -35.75 -11.30 6.36
N PHE A 796 -35.02 -11.94 5.46
CA PHE A 796 -33.94 -11.30 4.70
C PHE A 796 -34.48 -10.26 3.73
N LYS A 797 -35.59 -10.51 3.03
CA LYS A 797 -36.25 -9.51 2.16
C LYS A 797 -36.59 -8.23 2.91
N THR A 798 -37.26 -8.35 4.05
CA THR A 798 -37.61 -7.17 4.87
C THR A 798 -36.37 -6.43 5.34
N TYR A 799 -35.42 -7.14 5.94
CA TYR A 799 -34.18 -6.51 6.40
C TYR A 799 -33.38 -5.88 5.26
N HIS A 800 -33.38 -6.50 4.07
CA HIS A 800 -32.65 -5.99 2.93
C HIS A 800 -33.20 -4.64 2.47
N LYS A 801 -34.53 -4.51 2.44
CA LYS A 801 -35.21 -3.25 2.16
C LYS A 801 -34.85 -2.18 3.20
N ASP A 802 -34.89 -2.51 4.47
CA ASP A 802 -34.65 -1.54 5.55
C ASP A 802 -33.18 -1.11 5.63
N PHE A 803 -32.25 -2.05 5.45
CA PHE A 803 -30.83 -1.80 5.67
C PHE A 803 -30.09 -1.30 4.42
N TRP A 804 -30.48 -1.75 3.23
CA TRP A 804 -29.87 -1.35 1.95
C TRP A 804 -30.77 -0.48 1.07
N GLY A 805 -32.04 -0.24 1.43
CA GLY A 805 -32.95 0.60 0.65
C GLY A 805 -33.45 -0.04 -0.65
N GLU A 806 -33.20 -1.34 -0.85
CA GLU A 806 -33.51 -2.07 -2.09
C GLU A 806 -34.62 -3.10 -1.82
N ASP A 807 -35.79 -2.91 -2.47
CA ASP A 807 -36.92 -3.85 -2.39
C ASP A 807 -36.75 -4.97 -3.42
N VAL A 808 -36.14 -6.08 -3.00
CA VAL A 808 -35.82 -7.23 -3.85
C VAL A 808 -36.63 -8.45 -3.42
N ASP A 809 -37.31 -9.10 -4.36
CA ASP A 809 -38.14 -10.25 -4.04
C ASP A 809 -37.39 -11.59 -3.96
N PHE A 810 -36.67 -11.80 -2.85
CA PHE A 810 -35.98 -13.07 -2.59
C PHE A 810 -36.91 -14.27 -2.36
N VAL A 811 -38.21 -14.05 -2.18
CA VAL A 811 -39.19 -15.12 -1.92
C VAL A 811 -39.76 -15.67 -3.23
N GLY A 812 -40.07 -14.78 -4.17
CA GLY A 812 -40.41 -15.14 -5.55
C GLY A 812 -39.18 -15.60 -6.34
N SER A 813 -38.02 -14.98 -6.11
CA SER A 813 -36.76 -15.23 -6.84
C SER A 813 -35.59 -15.62 -5.91
N PRO A 814 -35.64 -16.77 -5.21
CA PRO A 814 -34.61 -17.16 -4.24
C PRO A 814 -33.24 -17.45 -4.87
N ASP A 815 -33.20 -17.76 -6.17
CA ASP A 815 -31.94 -18.04 -6.89
C ASP A 815 -31.00 -16.83 -6.98
N LEU A 816 -31.51 -15.61 -6.79
CA LEU A 816 -30.69 -14.39 -6.72
C LEU A 816 -29.55 -14.48 -5.70
N LEU A 817 -29.71 -15.27 -4.63
CA LEU A 817 -28.68 -15.45 -3.59
C LEU A 817 -27.46 -16.26 -4.04
N HIS A 818 -27.47 -16.88 -5.23
CA HIS A 818 -26.29 -17.56 -5.80
C HIS A 818 -25.96 -17.12 -7.23
N THR A 819 -26.91 -16.53 -7.96
CA THR A 819 -26.68 -16.01 -9.31
C THR A 819 -26.21 -14.55 -9.33
N GLN A 820 -26.46 -13.79 -8.25
CA GLN A 820 -25.96 -12.43 -8.09
C GLN A 820 -25.14 -12.33 -6.78
N TYR A 821 -23.82 -12.31 -6.92
CA TYR A 821 -22.90 -12.42 -5.79
C TYR A 821 -23.08 -11.32 -4.73
N LYS A 822 -23.48 -10.11 -5.13
CA LYS A 822 -23.88 -9.03 -4.22
C LYS A 822 -24.86 -9.53 -3.16
N TYR A 823 -25.89 -10.29 -3.56
CA TYR A 823 -26.89 -10.83 -2.64
C TYR A 823 -26.40 -12.07 -1.88
N SER A 824 -25.49 -12.86 -2.46
CA SER A 824 -24.77 -13.92 -1.73
C SER A 824 -24.04 -13.35 -0.52
N VAL A 825 -23.33 -12.23 -0.69
CA VAL A 825 -22.59 -11.55 0.37
C VAL A 825 -23.54 -10.95 1.41
N ARG A 826 -24.52 -10.16 0.96
CA ARG A 826 -25.46 -9.46 1.84
C ARG A 826 -26.30 -10.41 2.71
N SER A 827 -26.62 -11.62 2.23
CA SER A 827 -27.29 -12.63 3.06
C SER A 827 -26.44 -13.09 4.25
N GLY A 828 -25.12 -13.20 4.07
CA GLY A 828 -24.18 -13.51 5.15
C GLY A 828 -24.00 -12.34 6.13
N ILE A 829 -23.95 -11.12 5.61
CA ILE A 829 -23.89 -9.89 6.43
C ILE A 829 -25.17 -9.69 7.24
N TYR A 830 -26.33 -9.92 6.64
CA TYR A 830 -27.62 -9.93 7.33
C TYR A 830 -27.59 -10.86 8.55
N PHE A 831 -27.12 -12.10 8.38
CA PHE A 831 -27.04 -13.05 9.47
C PHE A 831 -26.07 -12.57 10.56
N TRP A 832 -24.92 -12.03 10.17
CA TRP A 832 -23.91 -11.49 11.08
C TRP A 832 -24.46 -10.36 11.96
N LEU A 833 -25.12 -9.38 11.32
CA LEU A 833 -25.66 -8.21 11.99
C LEU A 833 -26.90 -8.54 12.84
N LYS A 834 -27.87 -9.27 12.29
CA LYS A 834 -29.11 -9.62 13.00
C LYS A 834 -28.85 -10.36 14.31
N ASN A 835 -27.81 -11.18 14.35
CA ASN A 835 -27.45 -11.98 15.52
C ASN A 835 -26.35 -11.35 16.38
N ASN A 836 -26.00 -10.08 16.16
CA ASN A 836 -24.98 -9.34 16.92
C ASN A 836 -23.63 -10.07 17.03
N LEU A 837 -23.23 -10.81 16.00
CA LEU A 837 -22.03 -11.65 16.05
C LEU A 837 -20.73 -10.85 16.21
N ALA A 838 -20.73 -9.57 15.82
CA ALA A 838 -19.61 -8.67 16.09
C ALA A 838 -19.36 -8.50 17.59
N VAL A 839 -20.42 -8.38 18.41
CA VAL A 839 -20.30 -8.24 19.86
C VAL A 839 -19.73 -9.51 20.49
N GLU A 840 -20.11 -10.68 20.00
CA GLU A 840 -19.52 -11.94 20.44
C GLU A 840 -18.06 -12.09 20.02
N ALA A 841 -17.71 -11.63 18.81
CA ALA A 841 -16.33 -11.61 18.32
C ALA A 841 -15.42 -10.70 19.15
N ASP A 842 -15.93 -9.57 19.62
CA ASP A 842 -15.18 -8.61 20.44
C ASP A 842 -14.82 -9.15 21.83
N LYS A 843 -15.46 -10.24 22.28
CA LYS A 843 -15.12 -10.87 23.56
C LYS A 843 -13.76 -11.57 23.56
N GLY A 844 -13.13 -11.76 22.41
CA GLY A 844 -11.77 -12.26 22.32
C GLY A 844 -11.52 -13.28 21.21
N ASP A 845 -10.30 -13.81 21.20
CA ASP A 845 -9.75 -14.73 20.22
C ASP A 845 -9.50 -16.14 20.80
N ALA A 846 -10.08 -16.43 21.97
CA ALA A 846 -10.02 -17.74 22.59
C ALA A 846 -11.05 -18.70 21.97
N ARG A 847 -10.86 -20.00 22.23
CA ARG A 847 -11.72 -21.05 21.65
C ARG A 847 -13.17 -20.87 22.08
N GLU A 848 -13.38 -20.48 23.33
CA GLU A 848 -14.69 -20.27 23.93
C GLU A 848 -15.46 -19.16 23.21
N ASN A 849 -14.78 -18.14 22.69
CA ASN A 849 -15.38 -17.06 21.88
C ASN A 849 -15.82 -17.57 20.50
N VAL A 850 -14.97 -18.34 19.82
CA VAL A 850 -15.32 -18.94 18.51
C VAL A 850 -16.48 -19.94 18.66
N ASP A 851 -16.49 -20.72 19.75
CA ASP A 851 -17.55 -21.66 20.07
C ASP A 851 -18.86 -20.95 20.44
N ALA A 852 -18.80 -19.74 21.05
CA ALA A 852 -19.97 -18.90 21.29
C ALA A 852 -20.64 -18.44 19.98
N ILE A 853 -19.85 -17.97 19.01
CA ILE A 853 -20.35 -17.60 17.68
C ILE A 853 -20.91 -18.83 16.97
N THR A 854 -20.21 -19.98 17.06
CA THR A 854 -20.66 -21.24 16.46
C THR A 854 -22.02 -21.67 17.02
N ARG A 855 -22.26 -21.52 18.33
CA ARG A 855 -23.55 -21.84 18.96
C ARG A 855 -24.72 -21.05 18.38
N ILE A 856 -24.49 -19.79 18.01
CA ILE A 856 -25.53 -18.93 17.42
C ILE A 856 -25.79 -19.32 15.96
N ILE A 857 -24.74 -19.68 15.23
CA ILE A 857 -24.85 -20.08 13.82
C ILE A 857 -25.51 -21.46 13.69
N ASN A 858 -24.98 -22.45 14.41
CA ASN A 858 -25.47 -23.83 14.37
C ASN A 858 -25.10 -24.57 15.66
N ARG A 859 -26.00 -24.50 16.65
CA ARG A 859 -25.77 -25.04 18.00
C ARG A 859 -25.38 -26.51 18.03
N ASP A 860 -26.04 -27.34 17.24
CA ASP A 860 -25.93 -28.81 17.33
C ASP A 860 -24.96 -29.40 16.28
N THR A 861 -24.07 -28.56 15.72
CA THR A 861 -23.06 -29.00 14.74
C THR A 861 -21.92 -29.79 15.40
N ASP A 862 -21.32 -30.74 14.67
CA ASP A 862 -20.07 -31.41 15.05
C ASP A 862 -18.81 -30.60 14.67
N SER A 863 -19.00 -29.45 14.01
CA SER A 863 -17.94 -28.70 13.35
C SER A 863 -17.23 -27.65 14.22
N TYR A 864 -17.42 -27.66 15.54
CA TYR A 864 -16.79 -26.69 16.47
C TYR A 864 -15.27 -26.67 16.32
N GLY A 865 -14.63 -27.85 16.37
CA GLY A 865 -13.18 -27.97 16.21
C GLY A 865 -12.68 -27.42 14.86
N LYS A 866 -13.39 -27.69 13.76
CA LYS A 866 -13.02 -27.19 12.43
C LYS A 866 -13.12 -25.67 12.32
N ARG A 867 -14.16 -25.06 12.91
CA ARG A 867 -14.34 -23.60 12.95
C ARG A 867 -13.25 -22.93 13.77
N TRP A 868 -12.87 -23.53 14.90
CA TRP A 868 -11.71 -23.12 15.69
C TRP A 868 -10.41 -23.20 14.88
N ASP A 869 -10.17 -24.31 14.18
CA ASP A 869 -8.96 -24.48 13.36
C ASP A 869 -8.90 -23.46 12.22
N HIS A 870 -10.03 -23.15 11.59
CA HIS A 870 -10.12 -22.08 10.59
C HIS A 870 -9.80 -20.72 11.21
N PHE A 871 -10.38 -20.38 12.36
CA PHE A 871 -10.09 -19.14 13.06
C PHE A 871 -8.61 -19.03 13.45
N LYS A 872 -8.07 -20.07 14.12
CA LYS A 872 -6.66 -20.13 14.53
C LYS A 872 -5.73 -19.97 13.33
N ARG A 873 -6.03 -20.62 12.20
CA ARG A 873 -5.27 -20.47 10.97
C ARG A 873 -5.30 -19.03 10.46
N ILE A 874 -6.50 -18.47 10.29
CA ILE A 874 -6.70 -17.12 9.72
C ILE A 874 -6.08 -16.03 10.60
N TYR A 875 -6.32 -16.08 11.92
CA TYR A 875 -5.97 -15.02 12.87
C TYR A 875 -4.60 -15.19 13.51
N LYS A 876 -4.22 -16.42 13.92
CA LYS A 876 -3.02 -16.65 14.75
C LYS A 876 -1.83 -17.17 13.96
N VAL A 877 -2.04 -18.01 12.95
CA VAL A 877 -0.95 -18.70 12.23
C VAL A 877 -0.56 -17.97 10.95
N GLU A 878 -1.50 -17.81 10.01
CA GLU A 878 -1.25 -17.19 8.71
C GLU A 878 -1.48 -15.69 8.72
N LYS A 879 -2.17 -15.19 9.77
CA LYS A 879 -2.42 -13.76 10.00
C LYS A 879 -2.88 -13.04 8.73
N ILE A 880 -3.85 -13.66 8.04
CA ILE A 880 -4.23 -13.32 6.65
C ILE A 880 -4.62 -11.85 6.50
N PHE A 881 -5.11 -11.26 7.58
CA PHE A 881 -5.67 -9.93 7.67
C PHE A 881 -4.82 -8.99 8.55
N GLU A 882 -3.56 -9.29 8.88
CA GLU A 882 -2.76 -8.42 9.78
C GLU A 882 -2.33 -7.10 9.12
N ASP A 883 -2.21 -7.06 7.79
CA ASP A 883 -1.70 -5.90 7.03
C ASP A 883 -2.82 -5.03 6.39
N ILE A 884 -4.08 -5.13 6.85
CA ILE A 884 -5.26 -4.47 6.24
C ILE A 884 -5.64 -3.13 6.85
#